data_AF-G4Z9P9-F1
#
_entry.id   AF-G4Z9P9-F1
#
_cell.length_a   1.000
_cell.length_b   1.000
_cell.length_c   1.000
_cell.angle_alpha   90.00
_cell.angle_beta   90.00
_cell.angle_gamma   90.00
#
_symmetry.space_group_name_H-M   'P 1'
#
loop_
_entity.id
_entity.type
_entity.pdbx_description
1 polymer ?
#
loop_
_entity_poly.entity_id
_entity_poly.type
_entity_poly.pdbx_seq_one_letter_code
_entity_poly.pdbx_strand_id
1 'polypeptide(L)'
;MGDAHVLRYGQKVLLATRSTYAEAAAASPSELAIGYYEKNGRHGILSCVPPLGPKLQQHFTEDEFLVLHPTGQRAHGDQVQYGEPLVLVNQHGLVWNNKTGGITGYVGPRPRGVPGEMFVCFTKVPAGVGVTKSSKKDKDKDKDKDREKLTASASASVLSASGSVSMSESVETEAGPVCFGDSNVAITVVESNRHSQMFNKRLSNFKKPTSHIAGGYICCDGKGTELRFAIWPAKPKIEQISMLNKLITPYNYGQKIALPLGLLESTARRANGAAGAKTSGIQQAEIFFQLSNGTEAVLPGALLQQKMMAHAKLPGPDGEEPESVFELPLRNGPGVLVVRLIGVAPRKMIGKLAAKNAKHPRVPQVKRGMAVFYRVSDLLRMVPVPLFALFYAVLTHHLWGALNTMEDGLRRELVVLVLVMLPAFYVAVKVDHPFSALFQPPAFEPEIDDTDYSNVSASGTLKLIVTEYRFDANAPKPSNANGSVSRPGSAQATKPASGSTSGHSVTALDATGSVPMRFILAEKGDEAKALERYNETTEWRREEGVDRLLEEPSPHFKIIKENYPHYYHKRGKNGEPVYYEKPGKINLKALKSAGLTLDDLMHNYLMITEFLWQVIEQDDNRKGISVLDVDGIGFSDFAGEAVEYVRKAASVSGKHYPERCAYIFVVNVPSWFSVIWNTVKGMVDDVTREKVIIVRGKKKIFEALSERIPVENIPVEYGGTSDGKSPEEDLLFNLMAYVNNDDGAPATNPIEEILKKKPIKH
;
A
#
# COMPACT_ATOMS: atom_id res chain seq x y z
N MET A 1 25.80 24.59 -22.52
CA MET A 1 24.75 23.63 -22.11
C MET A 1 23.41 24.28 -22.40
N GLY A 2 22.48 23.58 -23.04
CA GLY A 2 21.22 24.18 -23.49
C GLY A 2 20.30 24.62 -22.34
N ASP A 3 19.34 25.49 -22.63
CA ASP A 3 18.36 26.11 -21.72
C ASP A 3 17.43 25.11 -20.96
N ALA A 4 17.60 23.80 -21.19
CA ALA A 4 16.72 22.74 -20.70
C ALA A 4 16.97 22.33 -19.23
N HIS A 5 18.10 22.73 -18.63
CA HIS A 5 18.45 22.38 -17.23
C HIS A 5 18.47 23.57 -16.29
N VAL A 6 18.15 24.78 -16.77
CA VAL A 6 18.14 25.98 -15.93
C VAL A 6 16.94 25.93 -14.99
N LEU A 7 17.19 26.10 -13.70
CA LEU A 7 16.15 26.22 -12.68
C LEU A 7 15.42 27.55 -12.85
N ARG A 8 14.10 27.50 -12.87
CA ARG A 8 13.23 28.66 -13.01
C ARG A 8 12.28 28.80 -11.82
N TYR A 9 11.93 30.03 -11.48
CA TYR A 9 10.94 30.31 -10.43
C TYR A 9 9.62 29.62 -10.79
N GLY A 10 9.00 28.99 -9.79
CA GLY A 10 7.81 28.17 -9.96
C GLY A 10 8.07 26.69 -10.25
N GLN A 11 9.34 26.28 -10.40
CA GLN A 11 9.70 24.86 -10.46
C GLN A 11 10.02 24.31 -9.07
N LYS A 12 9.88 22.98 -8.95
CA LYS A 12 10.22 22.24 -7.74
C LYS A 12 11.65 21.70 -7.81
N VAL A 13 12.35 21.75 -6.68
CA VAL A 13 13.68 21.18 -6.48
C VAL A 13 13.69 20.16 -5.35
N LEU A 14 14.53 19.15 -5.50
CA LEU A 14 15.01 18.29 -4.42
C LEU A 14 16.41 18.75 -4.03
N LEU A 15 16.64 18.96 -2.74
CA LEU A 15 17.94 19.37 -2.22
C LEU A 15 18.62 18.16 -1.60
N ALA A 16 19.63 17.61 -2.26
CA ALA A 16 20.35 16.45 -1.72
C ALA A 16 21.66 16.85 -1.07
N THR A 17 22.01 16.19 0.02
CA THR A 17 23.28 16.41 0.72
C THR A 17 23.65 15.20 1.56
N ARG A 18 24.94 15.04 1.88
CA ARG A 18 25.43 13.95 2.70
C ARG A 18 25.68 14.43 4.13
N SER A 19 25.26 13.62 5.09
CA SER A 19 25.60 13.86 6.49
C SER A 19 27.10 13.69 6.74
N THR A 20 27.69 14.62 7.47
CA THR A 20 29.08 14.53 7.98
C THR A 20 29.22 13.55 9.14
N TYR A 21 28.11 13.04 9.66
CA TYR A 21 28.03 12.12 10.80
C TYR A 21 27.67 10.69 10.40
N ALA A 22 27.41 10.43 9.12
CA ALA A 22 27.16 9.11 8.58
C ALA A 22 28.47 8.49 8.08
N GLU A 23 28.73 7.22 8.44
CA GLU A 23 29.87 6.48 7.93
C GLU A 23 29.73 6.23 6.42
N ALA A 24 30.84 6.29 5.69
CA ALA A 24 30.87 6.14 4.23
C ALA A 24 30.43 4.75 3.72
N ALA A 25 30.21 3.77 4.60
CA ALA A 25 30.00 2.36 4.27
C ALA A 25 28.55 1.96 3.93
N ALA A 26 27.56 2.84 4.10
CA ALA A 26 26.18 2.59 3.63
C ALA A 26 26.00 3.16 2.20
N ALA A 27 26.76 2.62 1.25
CA ALA A 27 26.74 3.06 -0.14
C ALA A 27 25.66 2.29 -0.95
N SER A 28 24.42 2.78 -0.91
CA SER A 28 23.62 2.83 -2.15
C SER A 28 23.84 4.21 -2.78
N PRO A 29 24.04 4.34 -4.11
CA PRO A 29 24.47 5.58 -4.74
C PRO A 29 23.37 6.64 -4.90
N SER A 30 22.31 6.60 -4.10
CA SER A 30 21.30 7.67 -4.07
C SER A 30 21.66 8.68 -2.99
N GLU A 31 22.07 9.88 -3.40
CA GLU A 31 22.06 11.05 -2.51
C GLU A 31 20.60 11.31 -2.14
N LEU A 32 20.14 10.74 -1.01
CA LEU A 32 18.80 10.98 -0.50
C LEU A 32 18.62 12.49 -0.27
N ALA A 33 17.48 13.03 -0.73
CA ALA A 33 17.21 14.44 -0.52
C ALA A 33 16.92 14.70 0.95
N ILE A 34 17.13 15.95 1.38
CA ILE A 34 16.75 16.36 2.73
C ILE A 34 15.24 16.28 2.92
N GLY A 35 14.84 16.25 4.17
CA GLY A 35 13.44 16.16 4.52
C GLY A 35 13.22 16.60 5.95
N TYR A 36 12.01 16.36 6.45
CA TYR A 36 11.67 16.65 7.82
C TYR A 36 11.36 15.38 8.62
N TYR A 37 11.50 15.54 9.92
CA TYR A 37 11.17 14.53 10.91
C TYR A 37 10.21 15.17 11.93
N GLU A 38 9.10 14.49 12.16
CA GLU A 38 8.14 14.86 13.19
C GLU A 38 8.50 14.16 14.51
N LYS A 39 8.82 14.97 15.53
CA LYS A 39 9.09 14.47 16.88
C LYS A 39 7.87 14.71 17.76
N ASN A 40 7.35 13.67 18.39
CA ASN A 40 6.41 13.81 19.50
C ASN A 40 7.08 14.59 20.65
N GLY A 41 6.81 15.89 20.75
CA GLY A 41 7.41 16.75 21.78
C GLY A 41 7.32 18.25 21.50
N ARG A 42 7.81 19.04 22.45
CA ARG A 42 7.65 20.51 22.50
C ARG A 42 8.26 21.29 21.31
N HIS A 43 9.21 20.69 20.58
CA HIS A 43 10.00 21.38 19.54
C HIS A 43 9.38 21.32 18.12
N GLY A 44 8.33 20.50 17.93
CA GLY A 44 7.64 20.35 16.64
C GLY A 44 8.51 19.71 15.54
N ILE A 45 8.12 19.94 14.28
CA ILE A 45 8.75 19.39 13.07
C ILE A 45 10.06 20.12 12.76
N LEU A 46 11.13 19.36 12.49
CA LEU A 46 12.48 19.86 12.16
C LEU A 46 13.02 19.24 10.86
N SER A 47 13.79 20.02 10.10
CA SER A 47 14.51 19.56 8.91
C SER A 47 15.80 18.83 9.29
N CYS A 48 16.08 17.72 8.63
CA CYS A 48 17.18 16.82 8.94
C CYS A 48 17.88 16.28 7.69
N VAL A 49 19.11 15.82 7.90
CA VAL A 49 19.93 15.22 6.84
C VAL A 49 19.90 13.71 7.02
N PRO A 50 19.49 12.92 5.99
CA PRO A 50 19.51 11.47 6.09
C PRO A 50 20.94 10.92 6.26
N PRO A 51 21.09 9.70 6.82
CA PRO A 51 20.04 8.79 7.31
C PRO A 51 19.54 9.17 8.71
N LEU A 52 18.29 8.82 9.06
CA LEU A 52 17.79 9.05 10.43
C LEU A 52 18.17 7.92 11.39
N GLY A 53 18.50 6.74 10.85
CA GLY A 53 18.80 5.52 11.60
C GLY A 53 17.62 4.53 11.59
N PRO A 54 17.86 3.24 11.85
CA PRO A 54 16.91 2.15 11.55
C PRO A 54 15.56 2.27 12.25
N LYS A 55 15.51 2.86 13.45
CA LYS A 55 14.26 3.04 14.21
C LYS A 55 13.44 4.26 13.78
N LEU A 56 14.09 5.27 13.20
CA LEU A 56 13.46 6.57 12.90
C LEU A 56 13.27 6.80 11.40
N GLN A 57 13.83 5.94 10.55
CA GLN A 57 13.74 6.06 9.09
C GLN A 57 12.29 6.08 8.58
N GLN A 58 11.38 5.33 9.22
CA GLN A 58 9.95 5.31 8.87
C GLN A 58 9.22 6.63 9.12
N HIS A 59 9.79 7.52 9.92
CA HIS A 59 9.25 8.85 10.24
C HIS A 59 9.90 9.97 9.41
N PHE A 60 10.77 9.61 8.47
CA PHE A 60 11.40 10.55 7.56
C PHE A 60 10.48 10.81 6.36
N THR A 61 10.23 12.08 6.07
CA THR A 61 9.55 12.49 4.84
C THR A 61 10.50 13.38 4.05
N GLU A 62 10.87 12.95 2.85
CA GLU A 62 11.66 13.75 1.90
C GLU A 62 10.85 14.98 1.46
N ASP A 63 11.48 16.16 1.41
CA ASP A 63 10.83 17.41 1.03
C ASP A 63 11.11 17.76 -0.44
N GLU A 64 10.06 18.02 -1.21
CA GLU A 64 10.13 18.77 -2.46
C GLU A 64 9.86 20.26 -2.22
N PHE A 65 10.72 21.14 -2.73
CA PHE A 65 10.59 22.59 -2.55
C PHE A 65 10.24 23.30 -3.86
N LEU A 66 9.08 23.94 -3.89
CA LEU A 66 8.75 24.97 -4.89
C LEU A 66 9.61 26.22 -4.64
N VAL A 67 10.32 26.65 -5.68
CA VAL A 67 11.22 27.82 -5.63
C VAL A 67 10.47 29.07 -6.05
N LEU A 68 10.28 30.01 -5.13
CA LEU A 68 9.58 31.28 -5.37
C LEU A 68 10.47 32.48 -5.04
N HIS A 69 10.17 33.62 -5.64
CA HIS A 69 10.81 34.88 -5.27
C HIS A 69 10.13 35.50 -4.03
N PRO A 70 10.87 36.04 -3.03
CA PRO A 70 10.31 36.52 -1.77
C PRO A 70 9.20 37.57 -1.92
N THR A 71 9.41 38.52 -2.82
CA THR A 71 8.53 39.67 -3.04
C THR A 71 7.67 39.55 -4.29
N GLY A 72 7.72 38.41 -5.00
CA GLY A 72 7.01 38.22 -6.27
C GLY A 72 7.51 39.07 -7.44
N GLN A 73 8.64 39.77 -7.31
CA GLN A 73 9.23 40.58 -8.39
C GLN A 73 9.70 39.76 -9.61
N ARG A 74 9.96 38.47 -9.43
CA ARG A 74 10.22 37.52 -10.54
C ARG A 74 8.96 36.70 -10.80
N ALA A 75 8.60 36.56 -12.06
CA ALA A 75 7.44 35.79 -12.49
C ALA A 75 7.77 34.29 -12.58
N HIS A 76 6.73 33.45 -12.59
CA HIS A 76 6.88 32.03 -12.93
C HIS A 76 7.57 31.89 -14.29
N GLY A 77 8.62 31.07 -14.36
CA GLY A 77 9.40 30.84 -15.57
C GLY A 77 10.67 31.69 -15.69
N ASP A 78 10.86 32.73 -14.86
CA ASP A 78 12.12 33.48 -14.82
C ASP A 78 13.27 32.61 -14.30
N GLN A 79 14.49 32.81 -14.81
CA GLN A 79 15.66 32.03 -14.38
C GLN A 79 16.08 32.40 -12.95
N VAL A 80 16.38 31.39 -12.13
CA VAL A 80 16.97 31.58 -10.81
C VAL A 80 18.48 31.79 -10.96
N GLN A 81 18.99 32.89 -10.42
CA GLN A 81 20.42 33.21 -10.47
C GLN A 81 21.10 32.90 -9.12
N TYR A 82 22.37 32.50 -9.16
CA TYR A 82 23.17 32.41 -7.93
C TYR A 82 23.23 33.77 -7.22
N GLY A 83 23.05 33.75 -5.90
CA GLY A 83 23.04 34.94 -5.05
C GLY A 83 21.68 35.64 -4.92
N GLU A 84 20.69 35.33 -5.76
CA GLU A 84 19.34 35.90 -5.63
C GLU A 84 18.58 35.31 -4.42
N PRO A 85 17.81 36.13 -3.69
CA PRO A 85 17.01 35.65 -2.59
C PRO A 85 15.78 34.90 -3.12
N LEU A 86 15.46 33.78 -2.49
CA LEU A 86 14.37 32.88 -2.82
C LEU A 86 13.69 32.37 -1.53
N VAL A 87 12.46 31.89 -1.70
CA VAL A 87 11.67 31.18 -0.69
C VAL A 87 11.49 29.76 -1.17
N LEU A 88 11.79 28.81 -0.30
CA LEU A 88 11.53 27.39 -0.52
C LEU A 88 10.24 27.02 0.19
N VAL A 89 9.22 26.71 -0.60
CA VAL A 89 7.91 26.26 -0.11
C VAL A 89 7.83 24.76 -0.32
N ASN A 90 7.69 23.97 0.74
CA ASN A 90 7.61 22.53 0.62
C ASN A 90 6.26 22.07 0.03
N GLN A 91 6.12 20.78 -0.23
CA GLN A 91 4.90 20.16 -0.79
C GLN A 91 3.63 20.36 0.05
N HIS A 92 3.75 20.78 1.31
CA HIS A 92 2.62 21.09 2.21
C HIS A 92 2.32 22.60 2.30
N GLY A 93 2.93 23.43 1.44
CA GLY A 93 2.75 24.88 1.48
C GLY A 93 3.50 25.58 2.62
N LEU A 94 4.40 24.88 3.32
CA LEU A 94 5.16 25.42 4.45
C LEU A 94 6.53 25.91 3.99
N VAL A 95 7.07 26.93 4.66
CA VAL A 95 8.38 27.51 4.39
C VAL A 95 9.39 27.16 5.47
N TRP A 96 10.67 27.19 5.12
CA TRP A 96 11.72 27.08 6.12
C TRP A 96 11.66 28.20 7.14
N ASN A 97 11.79 27.81 8.40
CA ASN A 97 11.71 28.70 9.53
C ASN A 97 12.72 28.30 10.61
N ASN A 98 13.40 29.30 11.19
CA ASN A 98 14.45 29.08 12.22
C ASN A 98 13.97 29.23 13.67
N LYS A 99 12.66 29.40 13.89
CA LYS A 99 11.97 29.51 15.18
C LYS A 99 11.04 28.31 15.36
N THR A 100 11.61 27.18 15.75
CA THR A 100 10.93 25.88 15.79
C THR A 100 10.63 25.47 17.24
N GLY A 101 9.38 25.58 17.68
CA GLY A 101 8.91 24.99 18.95
C GLY A 101 9.76 25.34 20.19
N GLY A 102 10.15 26.60 20.34
CA GLY A 102 10.93 27.09 21.49
C GLY A 102 12.45 26.95 21.37
N ILE A 103 12.97 26.35 20.30
CA ILE A 103 14.41 26.39 19.97
C ILE A 103 14.66 27.31 18.77
N THR A 104 15.81 27.99 18.79
CA THR A 104 16.22 28.92 17.74
C THR A 104 17.46 28.42 17.00
N GLY A 105 17.51 28.66 15.70
CA GLY A 105 18.65 28.30 14.85
C GLY A 105 18.57 26.92 14.20
N TYR A 106 17.55 26.12 14.55
CA TYR A 106 17.20 24.88 13.85
C TYR A 106 16.16 25.19 12.78
N VAL A 107 16.36 24.64 11.59
CA VAL A 107 15.44 24.82 10.46
C VAL A 107 14.31 23.80 10.55
N GLY A 108 13.08 24.24 10.27
CA GLY A 108 11.93 23.36 10.11
C GLY A 108 10.79 24.04 9.35
N PRO A 109 9.85 23.24 8.80
CA PRO A 109 8.75 23.77 8.01
C PRO A 109 7.69 24.46 8.88
N ARG A 110 7.27 25.69 8.53
CA ARG A 110 6.21 26.45 9.22
C ARG A 110 5.35 27.26 8.22
N PRO A 111 4.17 27.74 8.62
CA PRO A 111 3.36 28.62 7.78
C PRO A 111 4.10 29.90 7.40
N ARG A 112 3.72 30.50 6.27
CA ARG A 112 4.27 31.78 5.79
C ARG A 112 3.88 32.95 6.67
N GLY A 113 4.66 34.02 6.64
CA GLY A 113 4.38 35.28 7.33
C GLY A 113 4.61 35.24 8.84
N VAL A 114 5.09 34.14 9.40
CA VAL A 114 5.36 34.02 10.84
C VAL A 114 6.81 34.40 11.17
N PRO A 115 7.09 34.92 12.38
CA PRO A 115 8.45 35.25 12.78
C PRO A 115 9.40 34.06 12.66
N GLY A 116 10.57 34.27 12.04
CA GLY A 116 11.51 33.20 11.74
C GLY A 116 11.45 32.66 10.31
N GLU A 117 10.48 33.07 9.47
CA GLU A 117 10.44 32.73 8.03
C GLU A 117 11.76 33.10 7.35
N MET A 118 12.34 32.14 6.64
CA MET A 118 13.68 32.26 6.06
C MET A 118 13.62 32.57 4.58
N PHE A 119 14.31 33.63 4.18
CA PHE A 119 14.68 33.95 2.81
C PHE A 119 16.13 33.51 2.61
N VAL A 120 16.37 32.67 1.61
CA VAL A 120 17.69 32.06 1.39
C VAL A 120 18.19 32.39 -0.01
N CYS A 121 19.48 32.17 -0.28
CA CYS A 121 20.00 32.19 -1.65
C CYS A 121 20.90 30.98 -1.89
N PHE A 122 21.00 30.59 -3.16
CA PHE A 122 21.96 29.58 -3.60
C PHE A 122 23.29 30.25 -3.92
N THR A 123 24.39 29.65 -3.49
CA THR A 123 25.75 30.13 -3.75
C THR A 123 26.59 28.97 -4.22
N LYS A 124 27.12 29.04 -5.44
CA LYS A 124 28.03 28.01 -5.94
C LYS A 124 29.39 28.15 -5.27
N VAL A 125 29.93 27.04 -4.76
CA VAL A 125 31.25 27.04 -4.13
C VAL A 125 32.25 26.30 -5.02
N PRO A 126 33.38 26.94 -5.39
CA PRO A 126 34.40 26.32 -6.24
C PRO A 126 34.91 24.99 -5.67
N ALA A 127 35.12 24.01 -6.55
CA ALA A 127 35.68 22.72 -6.19
C ALA A 127 37.13 22.90 -5.70
N GLY A 128 37.36 22.69 -4.39
CA GLY A 128 38.68 22.87 -3.74
C GLY A 128 38.63 23.61 -2.41
N VAL A 129 37.54 24.35 -2.13
CA VAL A 129 37.32 25.00 -0.84
C VAL A 129 36.79 23.98 0.16
N GLY A 130 37.64 23.58 1.11
CA GLY A 130 37.29 22.59 2.15
C GLY A 130 36.12 23.01 3.04
N VAL A 131 35.39 22.04 3.59
CA VAL A 131 34.25 22.29 4.48
C VAL A 131 34.76 22.75 5.84
N THR A 132 34.45 23.98 6.22
CA THR A 132 34.87 24.58 7.50
C THR A 132 34.11 23.95 8.67
N LYS A 133 34.85 23.46 9.68
CA LYS A 133 34.29 23.03 10.98
C LYS A 133 34.42 24.19 11.96
N SER A 134 33.31 24.68 12.52
CA SER A 134 33.40 25.63 13.64
C SER A 134 33.80 24.86 14.90
N SER A 135 35.06 24.94 15.33
CA SER A 135 35.50 24.37 16.60
C SER A 135 35.20 25.37 17.73
N LYS A 136 34.33 24.98 18.68
CA LYS A 136 34.22 25.66 19.96
C LYS A 136 35.25 25.03 20.89
N LYS A 137 36.43 25.64 21.04
CA LYS A 137 37.43 25.26 22.05
C LYS A 137 37.50 26.35 23.12
N ASP A 138 37.06 25.96 24.31
CA ASP A 138 37.52 26.35 25.65
C ASP A 138 37.65 27.85 25.99
N LYS A 139 36.56 28.44 26.47
CA LYS A 139 36.61 29.52 27.46
C LYS A 139 36.40 28.92 28.84
N ASP A 140 37.45 28.33 29.39
CA ASP A 140 37.56 28.05 30.83
C ASP A 140 39.04 28.08 31.20
N LYS A 141 39.58 29.30 31.34
CA LYS A 141 40.83 29.71 32.01
C LYS A 141 41.17 31.14 31.60
N ASP A 142 40.60 32.10 32.32
CA ASP A 142 41.30 33.31 32.76
C ASP A 142 40.35 34.12 33.65
N LYS A 143 40.31 33.73 34.92
CA LYS A 143 39.99 34.62 36.04
C LYS A 143 41.31 35.06 36.65
N ASP A 144 41.96 36.02 36.01
CA ASP A 144 42.80 37.03 36.67
C ASP A 144 43.35 37.97 35.61
N LYS A 145 42.72 39.14 35.47
CA LYS A 145 43.31 40.42 35.04
C LYS A 145 42.19 41.42 34.74
N ASP A 146 41.50 41.83 35.80
CA ASP A 146 40.94 43.18 35.85
C ASP A 146 41.84 44.01 36.75
N ARG A 147 42.65 44.89 36.13
CA ARG A 147 43.01 46.19 36.70
C ARG A 147 43.73 47.05 35.67
N GLU A 148 43.28 48.30 35.61
CA GLU A 148 43.83 49.45 34.87
C GLU A 148 43.44 49.58 33.38
N LYS A 149 42.40 50.36 33.06
CA LYS A 149 42.51 51.83 32.95
C LYS A 149 41.15 52.49 32.71
N LEU A 150 41.02 53.62 33.37
CA LEU A 150 39.91 54.55 33.43
C LEU A 150 39.79 55.44 32.18
N THR A 151 38.53 55.84 31.93
CA THR A 151 38.03 57.20 31.61
C THR A 151 38.04 57.81 30.20
N ALA A 152 36.94 58.55 29.98
CA ALA A 152 36.59 59.60 29.00
C ALA A 152 36.11 59.11 27.61
N SER A 153 35.04 59.63 26.99
CA SER A 153 34.24 60.84 27.16
C SER A 153 32.84 60.65 26.55
N ALA A 154 31.88 61.45 27.02
CA ALA A 154 30.48 61.50 26.62
C ALA A 154 30.23 62.39 25.38
N SER A 155 29.09 62.14 24.68
CA SER A 155 28.01 63.12 24.38
C SER A 155 27.43 63.07 22.95
N ALA A 156 26.08 63.08 22.92
CA ALA A 156 25.19 63.83 22.02
C ALA A 156 24.84 63.36 20.56
N SER A 157 23.63 62.79 20.45
CA SER A 157 22.46 63.19 19.62
C SER A 157 22.44 63.26 18.06
N VAL A 158 21.35 62.65 17.54
CA VAL A 158 20.43 63.08 16.45
C VAL A 158 20.71 62.67 14.98
N LEU A 159 19.78 61.83 14.48
CA LEU A 159 19.16 61.70 13.14
C LEU A 159 19.94 62.16 11.89
N SER A 160 20.20 61.23 10.96
CA SER A 160 19.57 61.20 9.61
C SER A 160 20.21 60.16 8.68
N ALA A 161 19.34 59.48 7.94
CA ALA A 161 19.47 58.97 6.56
C ALA A 161 20.64 58.06 6.12
N SER A 162 20.25 56.99 5.42
CA SER A 162 21.02 56.21 4.42
C SER A 162 22.36 55.63 4.87
N GLY A 163 22.31 54.40 5.38
CA GLY A 163 23.48 53.56 5.63
C GLY A 163 23.47 52.31 4.76
N SER A 164 24.23 52.36 3.68
CA SER A 164 24.72 51.24 2.87
C SER A 164 25.08 50.01 3.70
N VAL A 165 24.59 48.84 3.28
CA VAL A 165 24.99 47.54 3.82
C VAL A 165 26.47 47.30 3.50
N SER A 166 27.32 47.37 4.52
CA SER A 166 28.72 46.98 4.43
C SER A 166 28.82 45.44 4.43
N MET A 167 28.93 44.87 3.23
CA MET A 167 29.34 43.49 2.99
C MET A 167 30.85 43.37 3.24
N SER A 168 31.25 42.60 4.25
CA SER A 168 32.64 42.20 4.45
C SER A 168 32.75 40.69 4.69
N GLU A 169 32.63 39.93 3.60
CA GLU A 169 33.41 38.73 3.30
C GLU A 169 33.21 38.45 1.81
N SER A 170 34.14 38.93 0.99
CA SER A 170 34.15 38.76 -0.46
C SER A 170 34.43 37.30 -0.79
N VAL A 171 33.37 36.49 -0.83
CA VAL A 171 33.41 35.17 -1.47
C VAL A 171 33.12 35.40 -2.95
N GLU A 172 34.11 35.11 -3.81
CA GLU A 172 33.91 35.06 -5.27
C GLU A 172 32.71 34.15 -5.57
N THR A 173 31.59 34.79 -5.89
CA THR A 173 30.35 34.10 -6.23
C THR A 173 30.36 33.92 -7.72
N GLU A 174 30.39 32.68 -8.22
CA GLU A 174 30.17 32.45 -9.66
C GLU A 174 28.81 33.07 -10.04
N ALA A 175 28.84 34.09 -10.91
CA ALA A 175 27.65 34.71 -11.45
C ALA A 175 27.09 33.82 -12.57
N GLY A 176 25.81 33.45 -12.47
CA GLY A 176 25.14 32.65 -13.49
C GLY A 176 23.85 31.98 -13.02
N PRO A 177 23.12 31.34 -13.95
CA PRO A 177 21.88 30.64 -13.63
C PRO A 177 22.15 29.36 -12.82
N VAL A 178 21.28 29.08 -11.86
CA VAL A 178 21.27 27.82 -11.13
C VAL A 178 20.72 26.74 -12.05
N CYS A 179 21.38 25.59 -12.14
CA CYS A 179 21.00 24.48 -13.01
C CYS A 179 20.71 23.21 -12.20
N PHE A 180 19.76 22.40 -12.69
CA PHE A 180 19.56 21.04 -12.20
C PHE A 180 20.81 20.18 -12.49
N GLY A 181 21.30 19.48 -11.46
CA GLY A 181 22.57 18.75 -11.45
C GLY A 181 23.73 19.55 -10.88
N ASP A 182 23.57 20.84 -10.57
CA ASP A 182 24.60 21.62 -9.89
C ASP A 182 24.89 21.01 -8.51
N SER A 183 26.17 20.79 -8.23
CA SER A 183 26.67 20.26 -6.96
C SER A 183 27.58 21.28 -6.27
N ASN A 184 27.92 21.04 -5.01
CA ASN A 184 28.68 21.97 -4.16
C ASN A 184 28.00 23.34 -3.98
N VAL A 185 26.67 23.35 -3.95
CA VAL A 185 25.88 24.56 -3.70
C VAL A 185 25.73 24.79 -2.19
N ALA A 186 26.16 25.95 -1.71
CA ALA A 186 25.83 26.41 -0.36
C ALA A 186 24.47 27.10 -0.36
N ILE A 187 23.73 26.98 0.74
CA ILE A 187 22.51 27.74 0.97
C ILE A 187 22.77 28.71 2.11
N THR A 188 22.59 30.00 1.84
CA THR A 188 22.81 31.09 2.82
C THR A 188 21.49 31.72 3.19
N VAL A 189 21.25 31.93 4.48
CA VAL A 189 20.07 32.67 4.96
C VAL A 189 20.35 34.16 4.80
N VAL A 190 19.60 34.81 3.90
CA VAL A 190 19.70 36.23 3.60
C VAL A 190 18.99 37.06 4.67
N GLU A 191 17.76 36.66 5.00
CA GLU A 191 16.92 37.28 6.03
C GLU A 191 16.06 36.20 6.69
N SER A 192 15.75 36.34 7.98
CA SER A 192 14.98 35.36 8.73
C SER A 192 13.76 35.92 9.46
N ASN A 193 13.24 37.06 9.01
CA ASN A 193 12.07 37.74 9.58
C ASN A 193 12.17 37.84 11.12
N ARG A 194 13.37 38.25 11.58
CA ARG A 194 13.73 38.38 12.99
C ARG A 194 14.58 39.63 13.19
N HIS A 195 14.40 40.27 14.34
CA HIS A 195 15.22 41.42 14.75
C HIS A 195 16.73 41.11 14.83
N SER A 196 17.09 39.85 15.06
CA SER A 196 18.48 39.42 15.23
C SER A 196 19.00 38.72 13.97
N GLN A 197 20.06 39.27 13.39
CA GLN A 197 20.76 38.68 12.24
C GLN A 197 21.71 37.53 12.60
N MET A 198 21.81 37.13 13.88
CA MET A 198 22.66 36.02 14.33
C MET A 198 22.44 34.69 13.58
N PHE A 199 21.27 34.51 12.96
CA PHE A 199 20.87 33.30 12.23
C PHE A 199 20.92 33.46 10.71
N ASN A 200 21.41 34.60 10.20
CA ASN A 200 21.58 34.86 8.78
C ASN A 200 22.95 34.33 8.33
N LYS A 201 23.12 33.01 8.40
CA LYS A 201 24.37 32.30 8.10
C LYS A 201 24.13 31.18 7.08
N ARG A 202 25.23 30.59 6.59
CA ARG A 202 25.17 29.37 5.78
C ARG A 202 24.56 28.21 6.58
N LEU A 203 23.80 27.37 5.89
CA LEU A 203 23.23 26.17 6.49
C LEU A 203 24.33 25.16 6.85
N SER A 204 24.18 24.57 8.02
CA SER A 204 25.14 23.62 8.58
C SER A 204 24.45 22.36 9.10
N ASN A 205 25.17 21.25 9.04
CA ASN A 205 24.78 19.99 9.64
C ASN A 205 25.30 19.92 11.08
N PHE A 206 24.38 19.76 12.03
CA PHE A 206 24.71 19.66 13.44
C PHE A 206 23.99 18.49 14.09
N LYS A 207 24.74 17.64 14.80
CA LYS A 207 24.22 16.53 15.60
C LYS A 207 24.54 16.74 17.06
N LYS A 208 23.50 16.84 17.90
CA LYS A 208 23.68 16.81 19.36
C LYS A 208 24.14 15.41 19.79
N PRO A 209 25.03 15.29 20.81
CA PRO A 209 25.43 13.99 21.36
C PRO A 209 24.24 13.13 21.81
N THR A 210 23.17 13.76 22.31
CA THR A 210 21.95 13.09 22.77
C THR A 210 20.94 12.79 21.65
N SER A 211 21.25 13.14 20.40
CA SER A 211 20.30 12.95 19.29
C SER A 211 20.32 11.53 18.77
N HIS A 212 19.13 10.93 18.66
CA HIS A 212 18.93 9.63 18.01
C HIS A 212 18.93 9.70 16.47
N ILE A 213 18.83 10.91 15.88
CA ILE A 213 18.93 11.08 14.44
C ILE A 213 20.39 10.91 14.01
N ALA A 214 20.66 9.85 13.24
CA ALA A 214 22.01 9.48 12.84
C ALA A 214 22.72 10.58 12.02
N GLY A 215 22.02 11.17 11.05
CA GLY A 215 22.55 12.13 10.09
C GLY A 215 22.55 13.59 10.54
N GLY A 216 21.90 13.93 11.65
CA GLY A 216 21.88 15.28 12.21
C GLY A 216 20.77 16.21 11.68
N TYR A 217 20.76 17.44 12.18
CA TYR A 217 19.77 18.47 11.87
C TYR A 217 20.38 19.58 11.01
N ILE A 218 19.52 20.25 10.24
CA ILE A 218 19.87 21.45 9.50
C ILE A 218 19.76 22.67 10.43
N CYS A 219 20.85 23.41 10.57
CA CYS A 219 20.94 24.60 11.41
C CYS A 219 21.39 25.83 10.59
N CYS A 220 21.09 27.01 11.11
CA CYS A 220 21.47 28.31 10.54
C CYS A 220 22.14 29.25 11.56
N ASP A 221 22.52 28.73 12.74
CA ASP A 221 23.23 29.49 13.77
C ASP A 221 24.76 29.45 13.62
N GLY A 222 25.24 28.72 12.61
CA GLY A 222 26.66 28.50 12.32
C GLY A 222 27.30 27.37 13.12
N LYS A 223 26.53 26.61 13.92
CA LYS A 223 27.05 25.43 14.61
C LYS A 223 27.15 24.24 13.67
N GLY A 224 28.20 23.44 13.84
CA GLY A 224 28.39 22.20 13.10
C GLY A 224 29.24 22.41 11.86
N THR A 225 28.96 21.64 10.82
CA THR A 225 29.74 21.57 9.58
C THR A 225 28.92 22.11 8.43
N GLU A 226 29.47 23.00 7.60
CA GLU A 226 28.74 23.61 6.47
C GLU A 226 28.19 22.55 5.50
N LEU A 227 26.93 22.72 5.06
CA LEU A 227 26.27 21.80 4.12
C LEU A 227 26.57 22.19 2.67
N ARG A 228 26.80 21.16 1.86
CA ARG A 228 26.96 21.25 0.40
C ARG A 228 25.81 20.48 -0.24
N PHE A 229 24.99 21.19 -1.02
CA PHE A 229 23.82 20.63 -1.66
C PHE A 229 24.09 20.34 -3.13
N ALA A 230 23.40 19.32 -3.63
CA ALA A 230 23.15 19.12 -5.04
C ALA A 230 21.69 19.49 -5.34
N ILE A 231 21.48 20.20 -6.44
CA ILE A 231 20.16 20.69 -6.87
C ILE A 231 19.58 19.72 -7.88
N TRP A 232 18.62 18.91 -7.45
CA TRP A 232 17.98 17.90 -8.30
C TRP A 232 16.56 18.33 -8.68
N PRO A 233 16.04 17.91 -9.84
CA PRO A 233 14.63 18.13 -10.16
C PRO A 233 13.74 17.27 -9.27
N ALA A 234 12.49 17.70 -9.08
CA ALA A 234 11.47 16.85 -8.46
C ALA A 234 11.31 15.53 -9.22
N LYS A 235 10.97 14.47 -8.49
CA LYS A 235 10.79 13.14 -9.08
C LYS A 235 9.57 13.19 -10.03
N PRO A 236 9.74 12.89 -11.33
CA PRO A 236 8.62 12.85 -12.26
C PRO A 236 7.64 11.75 -11.87
N LYS A 237 6.34 12.01 -11.97
CA LYS A 237 5.31 10.98 -11.72
C LYS A 237 5.25 10.02 -12.90
N ILE A 238 4.91 8.76 -12.65
CA ILE A 238 4.63 7.80 -13.73
C ILE A 238 3.15 7.90 -14.05
N GLU A 239 2.84 8.58 -15.14
CA GLU A 239 1.45 8.83 -15.56
C GLU A 239 0.84 7.56 -16.10
N GLN A 240 1.60 6.80 -16.89
CA GLN A 240 1.10 5.65 -17.61
C GLN A 240 2.17 4.57 -17.76
N ILE A 241 1.82 3.33 -17.48
CA ILE A 241 2.60 2.14 -17.85
C ILE A 241 1.78 1.31 -18.83
N SER A 242 2.32 1.08 -20.02
CA SER A 242 1.68 0.27 -21.06
C SER A 242 2.38 -1.08 -21.19
N MET A 243 1.63 -2.17 -21.07
CA MET A 243 2.11 -3.54 -21.25
C MET A 243 1.06 -4.40 -21.98
N LEU A 244 1.34 -4.76 -23.23
CA LEU A 244 0.39 -5.43 -24.13
C LEU A 244 -0.96 -4.67 -24.23
N ASN A 245 -2.03 -5.28 -23.71
CA ASN A 245 -3.40 -4.76 -23.68
C ASN A 245 -3.75 -4.12 -22.33
N LYS A 246 -2.77 -3.98 -21.43
CA LYS A 246 -2.98 -3.46 -20.08
C LYS A 246 -2.32 -2.09 -19.96
N LEU A 247 -3.14 -1.12 -19.58
CA LEU A 247 -2.72 0.21 -19.20
C LEU A 247 -2.78 0.35 -17.68
N ILE A 248 -1.77 0.93 -17.07
CA ILE A 248 -1.73 1.20 -15.63
C ILE A 248 -1.53 2.71 -15.47
N THR A 249 -2.55 3.38 -14.96
CA THR A 249 -2.61 4.85 -14.81
C THR A 249 -3.46 5.18 -13.57
N PRO A 250 -3.00 6.06 -12.66
CA PRO A 250 -1.61 6.47 -12.42
C PRO A 250 -0.80 5.35 -11.74
N TYR A 251 0.53 5.48 -11.69
CA TYR A 251 1.40 4.53 -10.98
C TYR A 251 2.28 5.24 -9.94
N ASN A 252 2.34 4.67 -8.73
CA ASN A 252 3.19 5.17 -7.65
C ASN A 252 4.48 4.34 -7.52
N TYR A 253 5.64 5.01 -7.37
CA TYR A 253 6.91 4.33 -7.10
C TYR A 253 6.78 3.34 -5.94
N GLY A 254 7.30 2.12 -6.12
CA GLY A 254 7.21 1.03 -5.14
C GLY A 254 5.96 0.15 -5.26
N GLN A 255 4.94 0.55 -6.04
CA GLN A 255 3.73 -0.26 -6.27
C GLN A 255 4.07 -1.54 -7.06
N LYS A 256 3.59 -2.70 -6.60
CA LYS A 256 3.89 -3.99 -7.24
C LYS A 256 2.96 -4.25 -8.42
N ILE A 257 3.53 -4.43 -9.61
CA ILE A 257 2.82 -4.77 -10.84
C ILE A 257 2.92 -6.27 -11.07
N ALA A 258 1.81 -6.99 -11.02
CA ALA A 258 1.79 -8.39 -11.44
C ALA A 258 2.05 -8.49 -12.95
N LEU A 259 3.04 -9.29 -13.34
CA LEU A 259 3.33 -9.54 -14.75
C LEU A 259 2.25 -10.47 -15.33
N PRO A 260 1.56 -10.08 -16.41
CA PRO A 260 0.63 -10.98 -17.10
C PRO A 260 1.42 -12.18 -17.63
N LEU A 261 1.15 -13.40 -17.15
CA LEU A 261 1.83 -14.60 -17.64
C LEU A 261 1.58 -14.84 -19.15
N GLY A 262 0.48 -14.28 -19.68
CA GLY A 262 0.18 -14.24 -21.11
C GLY A 262 1.11 -13.38 -21.96
N LEU A 263 1.97 -12.51 -21.37
CA LEU A 263 3.03 -11.79 -22.10
C LEU A 263 4.00 -12.73 -22.82
N LEU A 264 4.00 -14.01 -22.44
CA LEU A 264 4.96 -15.00 -22.89
C LEU A 264 4.31 -16.17 -23.66
N GLU A 265 2.98 -16.18 -23.83
CA GLU A 265 2.23 -17.33 -24.38
C GLU A 265 1.69 -17.20 -25.82
N SER A 266 1.69 -16.04 -26.47
CA SER A 266 1.30 -15.94 -27.90
C SER A 266 2.53 -16.10 -28.80
N THR A 267 2.68 -17.13 -29.63
CA THR A 267 1.84 -17.44 -30.80
C THR A 267 1.89 -18.93 -31.19
N ALA A 268 0.76 -19.63 -31.19
CA ALA A 268 0.52 -20.79 -32.06
C ALA A 268 -0.94 -21.26 -31.98
N ARG A 269 -1.88 -20.52 -32.57
CA ARG A 269 -3.20 -21.06 -32.99
C ARG A 269 -3.98 -20.00 -33.76
N ARG A 270 -3.76 -19.95 -35.09
CA ARG A 270 -4.75 -19.73 -36.16
C ARG A 270 -4.01 -19.37 -37.45
N ALA A 271 -3.88 -20.35 -38.34
CA ALA A 271 -3.77 -20.14 -39.77
C ALA A 271 -4.03 -21.48 -40.48
N ASN A 272 -5.29 -21.91 -40.53
CA ASN A 272 -5.77 -22.76 -41.62
C ASN A 272 -6.75 -21.91 -42.41
N GLY A 273 -6.31 -21.46 -43.59
CA GLY A 273 -7.18 -20.83 -44.58
C GLY A 273 -6.66 -19.49 -45.12
N ALA A 274 -6.23 -19.55 -46.38
CA ALA A 274 -5.99 -18.44 -47.32
C ALA A 274 -4.65 -17.67 -47.22
N ALA A 275 -3.98 -17.66 -48.36
CA ALA A 275 -2.63 -17.19 -48.62
C ALA A 275 -2.51 -15.66 -48.73
N GLY A 276 -1.38 -15.12 -48.28
CA GLY A 276 -0.91 -13.80 -48.71
C GLY A 276 -0.09 -13.04 -47.66
N ALA A 277 1.18 -12.77 -48.00
CA ALA A 277 2.11 -11.81 -47.39
C ALA A 277 2.87 -12.22 -46.10
N LYS A 278 4.20 -12.25 -46.24
CA LYS A 278 5.24 -12.56 -45.26
C LYS A 278 5.49 -11.37 -44.32
N THR A 279 5.44 -11.60 -43.01
CA THR A 279 6.33 -11.05 -41.96
C THR A 279 5.89 -11.62 -40.59
N SER A 280 6.22 -12.90 -40.33
CA SER A 280 5.99 -13.52 -39.02
C SER A 280 7.23 -13.30 -38.13
N GLY A 281 7.26 -12.16 -37.44
CA GLY A 281 8.23 -11.86 -36.39
C GLY A 281 7.49 -11.54 -35.10
N ILE A 282 7.93 -12.13 -34.00
CA ILE A 282 7.46 -11.86 -32.64
C ILE A 282 7.52 -10.34 -32.42
N GLN A 283 6.38 -9.65 -32.32
CA GLN A 283 6.38 -8.34 -31.66
C GLN A 283 6.72 -8.60 -30.19
N GLN A 284 7.98 -8.32 -29.83
CA GLN A 284 8.45 -8.35 -28.45
C GLN A 284 7.54 -7.45 -27.62
N ALA A 285 6.93 -8.00 -26.57
CA ALA A 285 6.12 -7.23 -25.65
C ALA A 285 7.02 -6.28 -24.84
N GLU A 286 7.23 -5.07 -25.35
CA GLU A 286 7.89 -3.98 -24.64
C GLU A 286 6.95 -3.40 -23.58
N ILE A 287 7.52 -2.97 -22.46
CA ILE A 287 6.78 -2.22 -21.43
C ILE A 287 7.22 -0.77 -21.50
N PHE A 288 6.26 0.12 -21.73
CA PHE A 288 6.49 1.56 -21.84
C PHE A 288 6.09 2.25 -20.54
N PHE A 289 6.90 3.20 -20.09
CA PHE A 289 6.67 4.03 -18.91
C PHE A 289 6.65 5.47 -19.37
N GLN A 290 5.51 6.14 -19.27
CA GLN A 290 5.36 7.56 -19.58
C GLN A 290 5.36 8.37 -18.28
N LEU A 291 6.18 9.42 -18.26
CA LEU A 291 6.41 10.24 -17.08
C LEU A 291 5.84 11.65 -17.25
N SER A 292 5.50 12.31 -16.14
CA SER A 292 4.83 13.61 -16.11
C SER A 292 5.65 14.79 -16.63
N ASN A 293 6.95 14.58 -16.85
CA ASN A 293 7.83 15.54 -17.51
C ASN A 293 7.89 15.32 -19.04
N GLY A 294 7.01 14.48 -19.59
CA GLY A 294 6.94 14.14 -21.01
C GLY A 294 8.02 13.17 -21.49
N THR A 295 8.83 12.61 -20.57
CA THR A 295 9.83 11.60 -20.90
C THR A 295 9.26 10.20 -20.87
N GLU A 296 9.95 9.26 -21.53
CA GLU A 296 9.51 7.88 -21.63
C GLU A 296 10.65 6.91 -21.33
N ALA A 297 10.41 5.85 -20.55
CA ALA A 297 11.32 4.72 -20.40
C ALA A 297 10.73 3.50 -21.11
N VAL A 298 11.58 2.65 -21.69
CA VAL A 298 11.14 1.40 -22.33
C VAL A 298 11.93 0.23 -21.76
N LEU A 299 11.21 -0.77 -21.25
CA LEU A 299 11.79 -2.07 -20.88
C LEU A 299 11.61 -3.03 -22.06
N PRO A 300 12.70 -3.40 -22.77
CA PRO A 300 12.62 -4.31 -23.90
C PRO A 300 12.19 -5.71 -23.45
N GLY A 301 11.28 -6.34 -24.19
CA GLY A 301 10.80 -7.68 -23.88
C GLY A 301 11.92 -8.74 -23.83
N ALA A 302 12.94 -8.61 -24.68
CA ALA A 302 14.10 -9.51 -24.66
C ALA A 302 14.92 -9.40 -23.36
N LEU A 303 15.09 -8.18 -22.84
CA LEU A 303 15.80 -7.94 -21.58
C LEU A 303 14.99 -8.47 -20.39
N LEU A 304 13.66 -8.26 -20.40
CA LEU A 304 12.76 -8.83 -19.42
C LEU A 304 12.85 -10.38 -19.42
N GLN A 305 12.79 -11.00 -20.59
CA GLN A 305 12.90 -12.46 -20.73
C GLN A 305 14.25 -13.00 -20.24
N GLN A 306 15.35 -12.32 -20.56
CA GLN A 306 16.68 -12.69 -20.08
C GLN A 306 16.76 -12.68 -18.55
N LYS A 307 16.25 -11.62 -17.89
CA LYS A 307 16.29 -11.53 -16.43
C LYS A 307 15.28 -12.48 -15.76
N MET A 308 14.13 -12.74 -16.36
CA MET A 308 13.18 -13.75 -15.87
C MET A 308 13.79 -15.17 -15.77
N MET A 309 14.73 -15.51 -16.66
CA MET A 309 15.44 -16.80 -16.58
C MET A 309 16.31 -16.92 -15.30
N ALA A 310 16.77 -15.80 -14.73
CA ALA A 310 17.47 -15.82 -13.45
C ALA A 310 16.52 -16.09 -12.26
N HIS A 311 15.23 -15.78 -12.41
CA HIS A 311 14.17 -16.05 -11.43
C HIS A 311 13.59 -17.47 -11.55
N ALA A 312 14.21 -18.33 -12.37
CA ALA A 312 13.83 -19.73 -12.55
C ALA A 312 14.47 -20.68 -11.51
N LYS A 313 15.50 -20.24 -10.77
CA LYS A 313 16.17 -21.04 -9.75
C LYS A 313 15.39 -20.97 -8.42
N LEU A 314 15.35 -22.07 -7.68
CA LEU A 314 14.73 -22.14 -6.34
C LEU A 314 15.41 -21.13 -5.39
N PRO A 315 14.66 -20.52 -4.44
CA PRO A 315 15.26 -19.69 -3.39
C PRO A 315 16.37 -20.44 -2.68
N GLY A 316 17.45 -19.74 -2.34
CA GLY A 316 18.54 -20.32 -1.55
C GLY A 316 18.08 -20.73 -0.13
N PRO A 317 18.93 -21.40 0.65
CA PRO A 317 18.60 -21.90 1.99
C PRO A 317 18.11 -20.82 2.98
N ASP A 318 18.37 -19.53 2.69
CA ASP A 318 17.98 -18.39 3.52
C ASP A 318 16.58 -17.81 3.19
N GLY A 319 15.87 -18.36 2.19
CA GLY A 319 14.49 -17.95 1.89
C GLY A 319 14.33 -16.59 1.18
N GLU A 320 15.41 -15.97 0.70
CA GLU A 320 15.34 -14.72 -0.07
C GLU A 320 14.76 -14.94 -1.48
N GLU A 321 13.74 -14.15 -1.85
CA GLU A 321 13.18 -14.17 -3.21
C GLU A 321 14.22 -13.61 -4.21
N PRO A 322 14.35 -14.21 -5.40
CA PRO A 322 15.27 -13.69 -6.41
C PRO A 322 14.84 -12.28 -6.84
N GLU A 323 15.83 -11.41 -7.04
CA GLU A 323 15.66 -10.01 -7.43
C GLU A 323 16.55 -9.65 -8.63
N SER A 324 16.00 -8.94 -9.60
CA SER A 324 16.73 -8.39 -10.76
C SER A 324 16.40 -6.92 -10.96
N VAL A 325 17.41 -6.09 -11.22
CA VAL A 325 17.24 -4.64 -11.41
C VAL A 325 17.43 -4.24 -12.87
N PHE A 326 16.54 -3.45 -13.45
CA PHE A 326 16.65 -2.81 -14.76
C PHE A 326 16.92 -1.33 -14.58
N GLU A 327 17.89 -0.82 -15.33
CA GLU A 327 18.17 0.60 -15.46
C GLU A 327 17.72 1.03 -16.86
N LEU A 328 16.63 1.80 -16.94
CA LEU A 328 15.99 2.19 -18.19
C LEU A 328 16.27 3.67 -18.48
N PRO A 329 17.17 4.00 -19.42
CA PRO A 329 17.42 5.39 -19.80
C PRO A 329 16.14 6.05 -20.31
N LEU A 330 15.91 7.30 -19.90
CA LEU A 330 14.78 8.07 -20.38
C LEU A 330 15.01 8.57 -21.81
N ARG A 331 14.01 8.35 -22.66
CA ARG A 331 13.89 8.97 -23.98
C ARG A 331 13.43 10.41 -23.77
N ASN A 332 14.02 11.32 -24.53
CA ASN A 332 13.67 12.75 -24.56
C ASN A 332 13.87 13.52 -23.24
N GLY A 333 14.69 13.00 -22.32
CA GLY A 333 15.06 13.76 -21.13
C GLY A 333 16.18 13.12 -20.31
N PRO A 334 16.67 13.82 -19.28
CA PRO A 334 17.80 13.37 -18.47
C PRO A 334 17.40 12.30 -17.45
N GLY A 335 18.29 11.33 -17.25
CA GLY A 335 18.17 10.33 -16.19
C GLY A 335 17.70 8.95 -16.62
N VAL A 336 17.53 8.10 -15.60
CA VAL A 336 17.28 6.67 -15.72
C VAL A 336 16.16 6.28 -14.74
N LEU A 337 15.23 5.46 -15.22
CA LEU A 337 14.19 4.84 -14.40
C LEU A 337 14.66 3.45 -13.93
N VAL A 338 14.62 3.21 -12.63
CA VAL A 338 15.06 1.94 -12.04
C VAL A 338 13.84 1.07 -11.76
N VAL A 339 13.79 -0.10 -12.39
CA VAL A 339 12.69 -1.06 -12.26
C VAL A 339 13.23 -2.37 -11.72
N ARG A 340 12.56 -3.00 -10.76
CA ARG A 340 12.95 -4.28 -10.17
C ARG A 340 11.95 -5.36 -10.52
N LEU A 341 12.45 -6.54 -10.84
CA LEU A 341 11.70 -7.79 -10.94
C LEU A 341 11.95 -8.59 -9.66
N ILE A 342 10.88 -9.05 -9.02
CA ILE A 342 10.93 -9.90 -7.83
C ILE A 342 10.02 -11.11 -7.98
N GLY A 343 10.25 -12.14 -7.18
CA GLY A 343 9.42 -13.35 -7.13
C GLY A 343 9.90 -14.47 -8.06
N VAL A 344 9.18 -15.59 -8.07
CA VAL A 344 9.61 -16.84 -8.72
C VAL A 344 8.86 -17.06 -10.03
N ALA A 345 9.60 -17.38 -11.08
CA ALA A 345 9.03 -17.70 -12.39
C ALA A 345 8.25 -19.03 -12.36
N PRO A 346 7.08 -19.14 -13.02
CA PRO A 346 6.29 -20.37 -13.01
C PRO A 346 7.03 -21.53 -13.71
N ARG A 347 7.00 -22.73 -13.10
CA ARG A 347 7.70 -23.94 -13.57
C ARG A 347 7.35 -24.36 -15.01
N LYS A 348 6.10 -24.15 -15.45
CA LYS A 348 5.64 -24.41 -16.83
C LYS A 348 6.40 -23.59 -17.89
N MET A 349 6.86 -22.39 -17.54
CA MET A 349 7.65 -21.54 -18.45
C MET A 349 9.12 -21.99 -18.53
N ILE A 350 9.68 -22.46 -17.42
CA ILE A 350 11.09 -22.87 -17.32
C ILE A 350 11.36 -24.07 -18.23
N GLY A 351 10.45 -25.06 -18.25
CA GLY A 351 10.57 -26.25 -19.12
C GLY A 351 10.56 -25.92 -20.62
N LYS A 352 9.71 -24.99 -21.07
CA LYS A 352 9.62 -24.59 -22.50
C LYS A 352 10.77 -23.69 -22.96
N LEU A 353 11.32 -22.85 -22.07
CA LEU A 353 12.46 -21.99 -22.39
C LEU A 353 13.80 -22.74 -22.31
N ALA A 354 13.95 -23.69 -21.37
CA ALA A 354 15.14 -24.55 -21.26
C ALA A 354 15.25 -25.54 -22.44
N ALA A 355 14.12 -26.06 -22.96
CA ALA A 355 14.11 -26.93 -24.13
C ALA A 355 14.66 -26.29 -25.42
N LYS A 356 14.75 -24.96 -25.48
CA LYS A 356 15.34 -24.23 -26.63
C LYS A 356 16.85 -24.00 -26.52
N ASN A 357 17.44 -24.11 -25.33
CA ASN A 357 18.84 -23.79 -25.09
C ASN A 357 19.50 -24.85 -24.18
N ALA A 358 20.25 -25.74 -24.80
CA ALA A 358 21.36 -26.56 -24.26
C ALA A 358 21.11 -28.05 -23.95
N LYS A 359 22.13 -28.80 -24.37
CA LYS A 359 22.41 -30.24 -24.24
C LYS A 359 22.52 -30.68 -22.76
N HIS A 360 22.10 -31.92 -22.49
CA HIS A 360 22.10 -32.63 -21.19
C HIS A 360 23.37 -32.50 -20.34
N PRO A 361 23.23 -32.52 -19.00
CA PRO A 361 23.89 -33.57 -18.20
C PRO A 361 23.07 -34.17 -17.02
N ARG A 362 23.64 -35.27 -16.45
CA ARG A 362 23.09 -36.39 -15.62
C ARG A 362 22.78 -36.11 -14.12
N VAL A 363 21.96 -36.98 -13.49
CA VAL A 363 21.55 -37.02 -12.05
C VAL A 363 22.06 -38.30 -11.30
N PRO A 364 22.28 -38.34 -9.96
CA PRO A 364 22.77 -39.52 -9.19
C PRO A 364 21.69 -40.40 -8.48
N GLN A 365 22.03 -41.63 -8.02
CA GLN A 365 21.14 -42.75 -7.57
C GLN A 365 21.05 -43.08 -6.04
N VAL A 366 19.98 -43.80 -5.61
CA VAL A 366 19.65 -44.29 -4.23
C VAL A 366 19.81 -45.84 -4.06
N LYS A 367 20.08 -46.35 -2.84
CA LYS A 367 20.43 -47.77 -2.50
C LYS A 367 19.27 -48.79 -2.53
N ARG A 368 19.58 -50.04 -2.94
CA ARG A 368 18.68 -51.15 -3.34
C ARG A 368 17.70 -51.71 -2.29
N GLY A 369 18.05 -51.69 -0.99
CA GLY A 369 17.22 -52.29 0.08
C GLY A 369 15.97 -51.48 0.44
N MET A 370 16.07 -50.16 0.44
CA MET A 370 14.93 -49.26 0.70
C MET A 370 13.88 -49.29 -0.41
N ALA A 371 14.28 -49.57 -1.66
CA ALA A 371 13.36 -49.66 -2.79
C ALA A 371 12.33 -50.80 -2.66
N VAL A 372 12.72 -51.93 -2.04
CA VAL A 372 11.81 -53.07 -1.83
C VAL A 372 10.74 -52.74 -0.79
N PHE A 373 11.14 -52.07 0.29
CA PHE A 373 10.24 -51.66 1.38
C PHE A 373 9.13 -50.70 0.90
N TYR A 374 9.47 -49.74 0.04
CA TYR A 374 8.49 -48.81 -0.52
C TYR A 374 7.54 -49.48 -1.52
N ARG A 375 8.03 -50.41 -2.35
CA ARG A 375 7.16 -51.17 -3.26
C ARG A 375 6.12 -52.01 -2.52
N VAL A 376 6.49 -52.63 -1.41
CA VAL A 376 5.54 -53.40 -0.58
C VAL A 376 4.49 -52.48 0.05
N SER A 377 4.90 -51.29 0.49
CA SER A 377 4.00 -50.28 1.07
C SER A 377 2.98 -49.77 0.04
N ASP A 378 3.40 -49.48 -1.19
CA ASP A 378 2.51 -49.04 -2.27
C ASP A 378 1.53 -50.14 -2.71
N LEU A 379 1.99 -51.39 -2.75
CA LEU A 379 1.11 -52.52 -3.07
C LEU A 379 0.00 -52.66 -2.03
N LEU A 380 0.32 -52.51 -0.74
CA LEU A 380 -0.67 -52.58 0.35
C LEU A 380 -1.68 -51.43 0.32
N ARG A 381 -1.29 -50.22 -0.12
CA ARG A 381 -2.22 -49.09 -0.31
C ARG A 381 -3.32 -49.42 -1.33
N MET A 382 -2.95 -50.16 -2.37
CA MET A 382 -3.87 -50.54 -3.46
C MET A 382 -4.85 -51.64 -3.08
N VAL A 383 -4.60 -52.39 -1.99
CA VAL A 383 -5.51 -53.45 -1.54
C VAL A 383 -6.70 -52.82 -0.79
N PRO A 384 -7.94 -52.98 -1.26
CA PRO A 384 -9.14 -52.52 -0.53
C PRO A 384 -9.29 -53.23 0.82
N VAL A 385 -9.85 -52.54 1.82
CA VAL A 385 -9.98 -53.08 3.19
C VAL A 385 -10.73 -54.42 3.22
N PRO A 386 -11.83 -54.63 2.47
CA PRO A 386 -12.55 -55.91 2.50
C PRO A 386 -11.71 -57.09 1.98
N LEU A 387 -10.88 -56.86 0.96
CA LEU A 387 -10.01 -57.91 0.39
C LEU A 387 -8.83 -58.24 1.31
N PHE A 388 -8.24 -57.22 1.94
CA PHE A 388 -7.21 -57.44 2.95
C PHE A 388 -7.77 -58.21 4.14
N ALA A 389 -8.96 -57.83 4.64
CA ALA A 389 -9.61 -58.52 5.76
C ALA A 389 -9.90 -60.00 5.44
N LEU A 390 -10.36 -60.29 4.22
CA LEU A 390 -10.61 -61.67 3.78
C LEU A 390 -9.32 -62.48 3.68
N PHE A 391 -8.26 -61.93 3.06
CA PHE A 391 -6.96 -62.59 2.95
C PHE A 391 -6.33 -62.82 4.33
N TYR A 392 -6.43 -61.82 5.20
CA TYR A 392 -5.95 -61.89 6.57
C TYR A 392 -6.68 -62.97 7.39
N ALA A 393 -8.00 -63.09 7.26
CA ALA A 393 -8.77 -64.15 7.90
C ALA A 393 -8.34 -65.55 7.43
N VAL A 394 -8.15 -65.74 6.11
CA VAL A 394 -7.67 -67.01 5.55
C VAL A 394 -6.25 -67.33 6.02
N LEU A 395 -5.35 -66.33 5.98
CA LEU A 395 -3.96 -66.47 6.40
C LEU A 395 -3.87 -66.85 7.88
N THR A 396 -4.62 -66.17 8.74
CA THR A 396 -4.63 -66.44 10.19
C THR A 396 -5.26 -67.80 10.52
N HIS A 397 -6.26 -68.26 9.75
CA HIS A 397 -6.83 -69.59 9.92
C HIS A 397 -5.81 -70.71 9.60
N HIS A 398 -5.08 -70.58 8.49
CA HIS A 398 -4.00 -71.53 8.14
C HIS A 398 -2.82 -71.44 9.10
N LEU A 399 -2.46 -70.23 9.54
CA LEU A 399 -1.39 -70.02 10.50
C LEU A 399 -1.74 -70.68 11.85
N TRP A 400 -3.00 -70.59 12.29
CA TRP A 400 -3.46 -71.23 13.53
C TRP A 400 -3.28 -72.76 13.51
N GLY A 401 -3.49 -73.38 12.34
CA GLY A 401 -3.23 -74.81 12.12
C GLY A 401 -1.75 -75.17 12.22
N ALA A 402 -0.86 -74.37 11.61
CA ALA A 402 0.59 -74.59 11.61
C ALA A 402 1.25 -74.23 12.97
N LEU A 403 0.69 -73.26 13.69
CA LEU A 403 1.19 -72.82 14.99
C LEU A 403 1.02 -73.89 16.06
N ASN A 404 0.00 -74.77 15.97
CA ASN A 404 -0.19 -75.86 16.94
C ASN A 404 0.88 -76.96 16.85
N THR A 405 1.73 -76.94 15.83
CA THR A 405 2.81 -77.92 15.61
C THR A 405 4.22 -77.32 15.74
N MET A 406 4.35 -76.06 16.15
CA MET A 406 5.63 -75.33 16.21
C MET A 406 6.13 -75.11 17.65
N GLU A 407 7.45 -75.05 17.82
CA GLU A 407 8.13 -74.76 19.09
C GLU A 407 7.79 -73.35 19.62
N ASP A 408 7.62 -73.23 20.95
CA ASP A 408 6.98 -72.08 21.61
C ASP A 408 7.63 -70.71 21.33
N GLY A 409 8.95 -70.68 21.10
CA GLY A 409 9.69 -69.44 20.82
C GLY A 409 9.33 -68.84 19.46
N LEU A 410 9.47 -69.66 18.39
CA LEU A 410 9.16 -69.25 17.03
C LEU A 410 7.65 -68.99 16.86
N ARG A 411 6.84 -69.74 17.60
CA ARG A 411 5.38 -69.57 17.67
C ARG A 411 4.99 -68.16 18.11
N ARG A 412 5.64 -67.62 19.15
CA ARG A 412 5.34 -66.27 19.68
C ARG A 412 5.73 -65.16 18.71
N GLU A 413 6.90 -65.25 18.08
CA GLU A 413 7.35 -64.23 17.13
C GLU A 413 6.48 -64.19 15.88
N LEU A 414 6.11 -65.35 15.35
CA LEU A 414 5.24 -65.44 14.17
C LEU A 414 3.82 -64.94 14.47
N VAL A 415 3.31 -65.24 15.67
CA VAL A 415 2.04 -64.71 16.17
C VAL A 415 2.08 -63.19 16.26
N VAL A 416 3.11 -62.59 16.86
CA VAL A 416 3.19 -61.13 16.96
C VAL A 416 3.33 -60.49 15.58
N LEU A 417 4.14 -61.06 14.70
CA LEU A 417 4.36 -60.52 13.35
C LEU A 417 3.08 -60.53 12.51
N VAL A 418 2.34 -61.64 12.51
CA VAL A 418 1.15 -61.77 11.65
C VAL A 418 -0.11 -61.24 12.34
N LEU A 419 -0.32 -61.53 13.63
CA LEU A 419 -1.54 -61.12 14.32
C LEU A 419 -1.55 -59.66 14.78
N VAL A 420 -0.38 -59.06 15.02
CA VAL A 420 -0.28 -57.69 15.55
C VAL A 420 0.35 -56.74 14.54
N MET A 421 1.54 -57.08 14.03
CA MET A 421 2.31 -56.14 13.19
C MET A 421 1.73 -55.99 11.79
N LEU A 422 1.27 -57.06 11.15
CA LEU A 422 0.71 -57.00 9.80
C LEU A 422 -0.56 -56.12 9.68
N PRO A 423 -1.59 -56.25 10.54
CA PRO A 423 -2.74 -55.35 10.49
C PRO A 423 -2.39 -53.92 10.94
N ALA A 424 -1.52 -53.74 11.93
CA ALA A 424 -1.06 -52.41 12.33
C ALA A 424 -0.30 -51.69 11.20
N PHE A 425 0.55 -52.42 10.46
CA PHE A 425 1.27 -51.91 9.30
C PHE A 425 0.31 -51.55 8.15
N TYR A 426 -0.68 -52.39 7.87
CA TYR A 426 -1.70 -52.09 6.86
C TYR A 426 -2.51 -50.83 7.20
N VAL A 427 -2.90 -50.66 8.46
CA VAL A 427 -3.60 -49.44 8.92
C VAL A 427 -2.71 -48.21 8.82
N ALA A 428 -1.44 -48.31 9.24
CA ALA A 428 -0.48 -47.20 9.17
C ALA A 428 -0.17 -46.74 7.74
N VAL A 429 -0.23 -47.66 6.77
CA VAL A 429 -0.04 -47.38 5.35
C VAL A 429 -1.28 -46.74 4.70
N LYS A 430 -2.47 -46.96 5.27
CA LYS A 430 -3.78 -46.62 4.67
C LYS A 430 -4.50 -45.42 5.30
N VAL A 431 -4.24 -45.12 6.58
CA VAL A 431 -4.77 -43.94 7.27
C VAL A 431 -3.78 -42.79 7.11
N ASP A 432 -4.25 -41.58 6.80
CA ASP A 432 -3.41 -40.37 6.79
C ASP A 432 -3.00 -40.01 8.23
N HIS A 433 -2.01 -40.72 8.75
CA HIS A 433 -1.39 -40.54 10.06
C HIS A 433 -0.05 -39.80 9.90
N PRO A 434 0.42 -39.03 10.89
CA PRO A 434 1.73 -38.35 10.83
C PRO A 434 2.96 -39.27 10.61
N PHE A 435 2.80 -40.60 10.69
CA PHE A 435 3.86 -41.57 10.42
C PHE A 435 3.84 -42.10 8.97
N SER A 436 2.83 -41.77 8.17
CA SER A 436 2.70 -42.23 6.77
C SER A 436 3.88 -41.80 5.89
N ALA A 437 4.55 -40.70 6.26
CA ALA A 437 5.78 -40.20 5.63
C ALA A 437 7.01 -41.14 5.82
N LEU A 438 7.04 -41.96 6.87
CA LEU A 438 8.12 -42.95 7.09
C LEU A 438 8.08 -44.12 6.09
N PHE A 439 6.92 -44.35 5.48
CA PHE A 439 6.66 -45.45 4.55
C PHE A 439 6.63 -45.00 3.09
N GLN A 440 7.21 -43.82 2.80
CA GLN A 440 7.39 -43.27 1.45
C GLN A 440 8.89 -43.02 1.19
N PRO A 441 9.40 -43.24 -0.04
CA PRO A 441 10.79 -42.95 -0.36
C PRO A 441 11.09 -41.46 -0.14
N PRO A 442 12.27 -41.09 0.40
CA PRO A 442 12.69 -39.70 0.40
C PRO A 442 12.73 -39.24 -1.06
N ALA A 443 11.96 -38.20 -1.36
CA ALA A 443 11.76 -37.70 -2.71
C ALA A 443 13.09 -37.21 -3.32
N PHE A 444 13.78 -38.09 -4.03
CA PHE A 444 14.62 -37.70 -5.15
C PHE A 444 13.71 -37.69 -6.36
N GLU A 445 13.30 -36.51 -6.82
CA GLU A 445 12.39 -36.34 -7.96
C GLU A 445 12.94 -37.06 -9.21
N PRO A 446 12.28 -38.13 -9.71
CA PRO A 446 12.39 -38.53 -11.09
C PRO A 446 11.26 -37.88 -11.89
N GLU A 447 11.54 -37.63 -13.16
CA GLU A 447 10.68 -37.03 -14.17
C GLU A 447 9.23 -37.54 -14.10
N ILE A 448 8.27 -36.61 -13.97
CA ILE A 448 6.84 -36.88 -14.16
C ILE A 448 6.57 -36.96 -15.66
N ASP A 449 6.03 -38.11 -16.04
CA ASP A 449 5.38 -38.43 -17.31
C ASP A 449 4.15 -37.52 -17.54
N ASP A 450 4.04 -37.01 -18.77
CA ASP A 450 3.39 -35.74 -19.13
C ASP A 450 1.90 -35.92 -19.49
N THR A 451 1.11 -36.61 -18.64
CA THR A 451 -0.28 -36.99 -19.00
C THR A 451 -1.35 -36.84 -17.92
N ASP A 452 -1.25 -35.86 -17.01
CA ASP A 452 -2.45 -35.44 -16.26
C ASP A 452 -2.56 -33.91 -16.12
N TYR A 453 -3.31 -33.32 -17.06
CA TYR A 453 -3.65 -31.90 -17.14
C TYR A 453 -4.93 -31.63 -16.34
N SER A 454 -4.86 -31.61 -15.00
CA SER A 454 -6.05 -31.36 -14.19
C SER A 454 -5.80 -30.76 -12.79
N ASN A 455 -4.75 -29.94 -12.61
CA ASN A 455 -4.62 -29.12 -11.39
C ASN A 455 -4.18 -27.67 -11.68
N VAL A 456 -5.06 -26.71 -11.36
CA VAL A 456 -4.84 -25.27 -11.46
C VAL A 456 -4.13 -24.80 -10.18
N SER A 457 -2.83 -25.03 -10.07
CA SER A 457 -1.98 -24.36 -9.08
C SER A 457 -0.50 -24.43 -9.48
N ALA A 458 -0.12 -23.59 -10.44
CA ALA A 458 1.27 -23.24 -10.71
C ALA A 458 1.34 -21.78 -11.19
N SER A 459 0.72 -20.88 -10.41
CA SER A 459 0.73 -19.44 -10.70
C SER A 459 2.04 -18.84 -10.19
N GLY A 460 2.91 -18.37 -11.08
CA GLY A 460 4.17 -17.71 -10.69
C GLY A 460 3.91 -16.41 -9.92
N THR A 461 4.86 -16.00 -9.08
CA THR A 461 4.73 -14.83 -8.19
C THR A 461 5.42 -13.57 -8.73
N LEU A 462 5.83 -13.57 -10.01
CA LEU A 462 6.63 -12.51 -10.61
C LEU A 462 5.93 -11.14 -10.58
N LYS A 463 6.63 -10.14 -10.05
CA LYS A 463 6.16 -8.75 -9.94
C LYS A 463 7.24 -7.77 -10.42
N LEU A 464 6.82 -6.73 -11.12
CA LEU A 464 7.65 -5.57 -11.47
C LEU A 464 7.37 -4.41 -10.49
N ILE A 465 8.40 -3.66 -10.14
CA ILE A 465 8.33 -2.52 -9.22
C ILE A 465 9.22 -1.42 -9.76
N VAL A 466 8.68 -0.24 -10.08
CA VAL A 466 9.54 0.92 -10.33
C VAL A 466 9.97 1.49 -8.99
N THR A 467 11.26 1.42 -8.67
CA THR A 467 11.77 1.76 -7.33
C THR A 467 12.20 3.20 -7.20
N GLU A 468 12.87 3.74 -8.22
CA GLU A 468 13.40 5.10 -8.15
C GLU A 468 13.61 5.71 -9.55
N TYR A 469 13.68 7.03 -9.59
CA TYR A 469 14.21 7.81 -10.69
C TYR A 469 15.57 8.39 -10.28
N ARG A 470 16.58 8.25 -11.15
CA ARG A 470 17.89 8.87 -10.99
C ARG A 470 18.12 9.88 -12.09
N PHE A 471 18.25 11.15 -11.73
CA PHE A 471 18.63 12.19 -12.68
C PHE A 471 20.09 12.01 -13.09
N ASP A 472 20.37 12.19 -14.38
CA ASP A 472 21.72 12.23 -14.93
C ASP A 472 21.76 13.35 -15.97
N ALA A 473 22.51 14.41 -15.66
CA ALA A 473 22.67 15.58 -16.51
C ALA A 473 23.45 15.27 -17.82
N ASN A 474 24.22 14.18 -17.84
CA ASN A 474 25.12 13.82 -18.93
C ASN A 474 24.58 12.69 -19.83
N ALA A 475 23.31 12.29 -19.66
CA ALA A 475 22.73 11.19 -20.41
C ALA A 475 22.73 11.45 -21.94
N PRO A 476 23.24 10.53 -22.77
CA PRO A 476 23.33 10.71 -24.22
C PRO A 476 21.93 10.72 -24.86
N LYS A 477 21.67 11.70 -25.75
CA LYS A 477 20.46 11.71 -26.57
C LYS A 477 20.49 10.51 -27.53
N PRO A 478 19.45 9.66 -27.59
CA PRO A 478 19.41 8.59 -28.57
C PRO A 478 19.41 9.17 -29.99
N SER A 479 20.40 8.79 -30.79
CA SER A 479 20.53 9.19 -32.19
C SER A 479 19.41 8.57 -33.01
N ASN A 480 18.67 9.41 -33.75
CA ASN A 480 17.74 8.98 -34.80
C ASN A 480 18.46 8.12 -35.82
N ALA A 481 18.17 6.81 -35.84
CA ALA A 481 18.47 5.94 -36.96
C ALA A 481 17.37 4.88 -37.13
N ASN A 482 16.58 5.09 -38.18
CA ASN A 482 15.73 4.16 -38.93
C ASN A 482 14.36 3.72 -38.36
N GLY A 483 13.31 4.12 -39.08
CA GLY A 483 12.14 3.28 -39.31
C GLY A 483 10.79 3.93 -39.01
N SER A 484 10.32 4.81 -39.89
CA SER A 484 8.93 5.27 -39.90
C SER A 484 7.95 4.10 -39.93
N VAL A 485 7.01 4.05 -38.97
CA VAL A 485 5.72 3.36 -39.14
C VAL A 485 4.61 4.31 -38.74
N SER A 486 3.74 4.56 -39.70
CA SER A 486 2.63 5.50 -39.71
C SER A 486 1.54 5.13 -38.70
N ARG A 487 0.96 6.15 -38.06
CA ARG A 487 -0.35 6.11 -37.38
C ARG A 487 -1.44 5.54 -38.31
N PRO A 488 -2.40 4.76 -37.78
CA PRO A 488 -3.76 4.74 -38.30
C PRO A 488 -4.69 5.60 -37.43
N GLY A 489 -5.37 6.56 -38.07
CA GLY A 489 -6.75 6.93 -37.75
C GLY A 489 -6.99 7.84 -36.55
N SER A 490 -6.85 9.15 -36.77
CA SER A 490 -7.57 10.16 -36.01
C SER A 490 -9.08 10.04 -36.27
N ALA A 491 -9.85 9.57 -35.30
CA ALA A 491 -11.28 9.86 -35.25
C ALA A 491 -11.45 11.27 -34.68
N GLN A 492 -12.00 12.16 -35.50
CA GLN A 492 -12.30 13.56 -35.19
C GLN A 492 -13.15 13.69 -33.93
N ALA A 493 -12.68 14.53 -33.00
CA ALA A 493 -13.51 15.12 -31.96
C ALA A 493 -14.53 16.06 -32.62
N THR A 494 -15.79 15.65 -32.66
CA THR A 494 -16.92 16.54 -32.91
C THR A 494 -17.28 17.29 -31.64
N LYS A 495 -17.39 18.63 -31.74
CA LYS A 495 -17.84 19.53 -30.67
C LYS A 495 -19.24 19.12 -30.19
N PRO A 496 -19.54 19.14 -28.88
CA PRO A 496 -20.92 19.03 -28.44
C PRO A 496 -21.61 20.39 -28.62
N ALA A 497 -22.69 20.37 -29.38
CA ALA A 497 -23.67 21.44 -29.44
C ALA A 497 -24.49 21.49 -28.14
N SER A 498 -24.91 22.69 -27.81
CA SER A 498 -25.80 23.05 -26.70
C SER A 498 -27.17 22.36 -26.79
N GLY A 499 -27.62 21.83 -25.65
CA GLY A 499 -29.04 21.75 -25.26
C GLY A 499 -29.75 20.41 -25.44
N SER A 500 -29.83 19.61 -24.37
CA SER A 500 -31.11 19.12 -23.83
C SER A 500 -30.91 18.54 -22.42
N THR A 501 -31.79 18.94 -21.52
CA THR A 501 -31.88 18.56 -20.11
C THR A 501 -32.26 17.08 -19.93
N SER A 502 -31.34 16.29 -19.37
CA SER A 502 -31.65 15.04 -18.66
C SER A 502 -30.92 15.07 -17.31
N GLY A 503 -31.66 14.80 -16.23
CA GLY A 503 -31.22 15.00 -14.84
C GLY A 503 -29.98 14.18 -14.51
N HIS A 504 -28.82 14.82 -14.56
CA HIS A 504 -27.59 14.26 -14.04
C HIS A 504 -27.60 14.40 -12.51
N SER A 505 -27.45 13.28 -11.81
CA SER A 505 -27.15 13.26 -10.38
C SER A 505 -25.86 14.04 -10.15
N VAL A 506 -25.92 15.11 -9.35
CA VAL A 506 -24.76 15.96 -9.04
C VAL A 506 -23.96 15.27 -7.94
N THR A 507 -22.68 14.93 -8.18
CA THR A 507 -21.85 14.29 -7.16
C THR A 507 -21.58 15.27 -6.00
N ALA A 508 -21.18 14.76 -4.82
CA ALA A 508 -20.82 15.63 -3.70
C ALA A 508 -19.68 16.60 -4.05
N LEU A 509 -18.73 16.18 -4.89
CA LEU A 509 -17.67 17.05 -5.42
C LEU A 509 -18.24 18.12 -6.38
N ASP A 510 -19.18 17.76 -7.26
CA ASP A 510 -19.83 18.73 -8.15
C ASP A 510 -20.70 19.73 -7.39
N ALA A 511 -21.32 19.30 -6.29
CA ALA A 511 -22.20 20.12 -5.46
C ALA A 511 -21.42 21.07 -4.52
N THR A 512 -20.27 20.64 -4.00
CA THR A 512 -19.53 21.37 -2.95
C THR A 512 -18.20 21.95 -3.43
N GLY A 513 -17.70 21.53 -4.59
CA GLY A 513 -16.37 21.92 -5.09
C GLY A 513 -15.19 21.34 -4.31
N SER A 514 -15.42 20.39 -3.39
CA SER A 514 -14.39 19.78 -2.54
C SER A 514 -14.62 18.27 -2.34
N VAL A 515 -13.54 17.52 -2.14
CA VAL A 515 -13.63 16.08 -1.84
C VAL A 515 -14.29 15.89 -0.48
N PRO A 516 -15.22 14.93 -0.30
CA PRO A 516 -15.87 14.73 0.99
C PRO A 516 -14.86 14.40 2.09
N MET A 517 -15.03 15.04 3.25
CA MET A 517 -14.06 14.99 4.37
C MET A 517 -13.76 13.56 4.83
N ARG A 518 -14.72 12.63 4.74
CA ARG A 518 -14.51 11.22 5.08
C ARG A 518 -13.40 10.55 4.26
N PHE A 519 -13.25 10.92 2.99
CA PHE A 519 -12.16 10.42 2.14
C PHE A 519 -10.83 11.09 2.50
N ILE A 520 -10.85 12.39 2.80
CA ILE A 520 -9.66 13.13 3.26
C ILE A 520 -9.11 12.51 4.56
N LEU A 521 -9.99 12.24 5.52
CA LEU A 521 -9.62 11.61 6.79
C LEU A 521 -9.08 10.19 6.60
N ALA A 522 -9.70 9.39 5.73
CA ALA A 522 -9.26 8.03 5.45
C ALA A 522 -7.84 7.98 4.84
N GLU A 523 -7.50 8.98 4.04
CA GLU A 523 -6.16 9.16 3.46
C GLU A 523 -5.25 10.06 4.32
N LYS A 524 -5.59 10.23 5.61
CA LYS A 524 -4.78 10.94 6.62
C LYS A 524 -4.44 12.39 6.22
N GLY A 525 -5.35 13.07 5.53
CA GLY A 525 -5.19 14.45 5.06
C GLY A 525 -4.58 14.58 3.67
N ASP A 526 -4.27 13.48 2.98
CA ASP A 526 -3.79 13.50 1.59
C ASP A 526 -4.97 13.71 0.63
N GLU A 527 -5.25 14.98 0.30
CA GLU A 527 -6.37 15.36 -0.58
C GLU A 527 -6.29 14.74 -1.98
N ALA A 528 -5.08 14.47 -2.49
CA ALA A 528 -4.91 13.89 -3.82
C ALA A 528 -5.32 12.41 -3.83
N LYS A 529 -4.90 11.63 -2.82
CA LYS A 529 -5.36 10.25 -2.64
C LYS A 529 -6.84 10.18 -2.29
N ALA A 530 -7.32 11.15 -1.50
CA ALA A 530 -8.73 11.25 -1.17
C ALA A 530 -9.58 11.47 -2.43
N LEU A 531 -9.13 12.35 -3.34
CA LEU A 531 -9.76 12.56 -4.64
C LEU A 531 -9.70 11.30 -5.52
N GLU A 532 -8.56 10.61 -5.58
CA GLU A 532 -8.41 9.35 -6.33
C GLU A 532 -9.41 8.30 -5.83
N ARG A 533 -9.42 8.05 -4.51
CA ARG A 533 -10.34 7.10 -3.89
C ARG A 533 -11.81 7.51 -4.03
N TYR A 534 -12.10 8.81 -3.99
CA TYR A 534 -13.43 9.34 -4.24
C TYR A 534 -13.88 9.09 -5.69
N ASN A 535 -12.99 9.34 -6.66
CA ASN A 535 -13.26 9.07 -8.08
C ASN A 535 -13.45 7.57 -8.33
N GLU A 536 -12.60 6.71 -7.77
CA GLU A 536 -12.77 5.25 -7.85
C GLU A 536 -14.11 4.80 -7.26
N THR A 537 -14.54 5.44 -6.16
CA THR A 537 -15.83 5.12 -5.54
C THR A 537 -16.99 5.59 -6.39
N THR A 538 -16.91 6.77 -6.98
CA THR A 538 -17.95 7.32 -7.86
C THR A 538 -18.08 6.49 -9.15
N GLU A 539 -16.96 6.05 -9.72
CA GLU A 539 -16.95 5.16 -10.87
C GLU A 539 -17.56 3.79 -10.52
N TRP A 540 -17.14 3.19 -9.40
CA TRP A 540 -17.72 1.93 -8.92
C TRP A 540 -19.24 2.05 -8.68
N ARG A 541 -19.71 3.16 -8.09
CA ARG A 541 -21.15 3.42 -7.91
C ARG A 541 -21.90 3.44 -9.23
N ARG A 542 -21.30 4.03 -10.27
CA ARG A 542 -21.86 4.06 -11.63
C ARG A 542 -21.88 2.67 -12.28
N GLU A 543 -20.82 1.89 -12.11
CA GLU A 543 -20.70 0.54 -12.71
C GLU A 543 -21.66 -0.47 -12.07
N GLU A 544 -21.76 -0.47 -10.75
CA GLU A 544 -22.63 -1.37 -9.99
C GLU A 544 -24.07 -0.86 -9.81
N GLY A 545 -24.38 0.35 -10.32
CA GLY A 545 -25.72 0.93 -10.23
C GLY A 545 -26.17 1.28 -8.80
N VAL A 546 -25.23 1.60 -7.91
CA VAL A 546 -25.46 1.75 -6.46
C VAL A 546 -26.52 2.82 -6.14
N ASP A 547 -26.54 3.92 -6.90
CA ASP A 547 -27.47 5.05 -6.71
C ASP A 547 -28.95 4.71 -6.91
N ARG A 548 -29.25 3.55 -7.51
CA ARG A 548 -30.59 3.06 -7.79
C ARG A 548 -31.02 1.88 -6.92
N LEU A 549 -30.16 1.40 -6.01
CA LEU A 549 -30.45 0.21 -5.20
C LEU A 549 -31.71 0.34 -4.33
N LEU A 550 -32.07 1.55 -3.92
CA LEU A 550 -33.29 1.81 -3.13
C LEU A 550 -34.54 2.04 -4.00
N GLU A 551 -34.37 2.13 -5.32
CA GLU A 551 -35.43 2.37 -6.32
C GLU A 551 -35.74 1.09 -7.12
N GLU A 552 -34.81 0.12 -7.13
CA GLU A 552 -34.93 -1.14 -7.87
C GLU A 552 -35.50 -2.27 -6.98
N PRO A 553 -36.36 -3.16 -7.53
CA PRO A 553 -36.92 -4.28 -6.78
C PRO A 553 -35.84 -5.20 -6.17
N SER A 554 -36.01 -5.51 -4.89
CA SER A 554 -35.24 -6.51 -4.15
C SER A 554 -36.14 -7.67 -3.72
N PRO A 555 -36.52 -8.57 -4.66
CA PRO A 555 -37.49 -9.65 -4.40
C PRO A 555 -37.01 -10.64 -3.34
N HIS A 556 -35.71 -10.71 -3.10
CA HIS A 556 -35.08 -11.61 -2.13
C HIS A 556 -35.03 -11.05 -0.71
N PHE A 557 -35.43 -9.79 -0.50
CA PHE A 557 -35.33 -9.14 0.81
C PHE A 557 -35.99 -9.95 1.94
N LYS A 558 -37.27 -10.30 1.82
CA LYS A 558 -38.02 -11.01 2.88
C LYS A 558 -37.38 -12.35 3.24
N ILE A 559 -37.06 -13.17 2.24
CA ILE A 559 -36.45 -14.49 2.48
C ILE A 559 -35.05 -14.38 3.10
N ILE A 560 -34.27 -13.35 2.73
CA ILE A 560 -32.99 -13.07 3.37
C ILE A 560 -33.20 -12.67 4.83
N LYS A 561 -34.14 -11.76 5.14
CA LYS A 561 -34.42 -11.33 6.52
C LYS A 561 -34.91 -12.47 7.42
N GLU A 562 -35.70 -13.40 6.88
CA GLU A 562 -36.18 -14.59 7.60
C GLU A 562 -35.06 -15.59 7.90
N ASN A 563 -34.06 -15.70 7.03
CA ASN A 563 -33.02 -16.73 7.12
C ASN A 563 -31.64 -16.19 7.54
N TYR A 564 -31.47 -14.87 7.59
CA TYR A 564 -30.25 -14.22 8.04
C TYR A 564 -30.60 -13.05 8.97
N PRO A 565 -30.59 -13.24 10.30
CA PRO A 565 -31.00 -12.20 11.23
C PRO A 565 -30.01 -11.03 11.27
N HIS A 566 -30.45 -9.89 10.77
CA HIS A 566 -29.75 -8.61 10.85
C HIS A 566 -30.78 -7.48 10.84
N TYR A 567 -30.52 -6.35 11.51
CA TYR A 567 -31.49 -5.25 11.63
C TYR A 567 -30.84 -3.96 12.14
N TYR A 568 -31.43 -2.80 11.80
CA TYR A 568 -31.11 -1.52 12.44
C TYR A 568 -31.94 -1.35 13.71
N HIS A 569 -31.31 -0.83 14.77
CA HIS A 569 -32.02 -0.64 16.03
C HIS A 569 -31.55 0.59 16.80
N LYS A 570 -32.31 1.69 16.66
CA LYS A 570 -32.11 2.92 17.42
C LYS A 570 -30.67 3.44 17.30
N ARG A 571 -30.22 4.19 18.32
CA ARG A 571 -28.97 4.96 18.26
C ARG A 571 -28.08 4.81 19.49
N GLY A 572 -26.78 4.99 19.29
CA GLY A 572 -25.75 5.13 20.31
C GLY A 572 -25.83 6.47 21.05
N LYS A 573 -24.98 6.64 22.06
CA LYS A 573 -24.97 7.81 22.96
C LYS A 573 -24.57 9.10 22.26
N ASN A 574 -23.80 9.05 21.16
CA ASN A 574 -23.50 10.22 20.35
C ASN A 574 -24.40 10.29 19.11
N GLY A 575 -25.50 9.53 19.09
CA GLY A 575 -26.49 9.45 18.03
C GLY A 575 -26.09 8.58 16.85
N GLU A 576 -25.06 7.75 16.96
CA GLU A 576 -24.64 6.82 15.91
C GLU A 576 -25.76 5.80 15.63
N PRO A 577 -26.15 5.51 14.38
CA PRO A 577 -27.06 4.40 14.11
C PRO A 577 -26.42 3.07 14.53
N VAL A 578 -27.22 2.18 15.13
CA VAL A 578 -26.75 0.86 15.59
C VAL A 578 -27.31 -0.23 14.68
N TYR A 579 -26.40 -1.07 14.17
CA TYR A 579 -26.72 -2.22 13.34
C TYR A 579 -26.38 -3.51 14.08
N TYR A 580 -27.31 -4.47 14.10
CA TYR A 580 -27.15 -5.78 14.70
C TYR A 580 -27.14 -6.85 13.59
N GLU A 581 -26.22 -7.80 13.68
CA GLU A 581 -26.08 -8.88 12.70
C GLU A 581 -25.68 -10.18 13.40
N LYS A 582 -26.33 -11.29 13.05
CA LYS A 582 -26.15 -12.60 13.70
C LYS A 582 -25.67 -13.65 12.69
N PRO A 583 -24.40 -13.57 12.24
CA PRO A 583 -23.85 -14.51 11.26
C PRO A 583 -23.95 -15.98 11.69
N GLY A 584 -23.87 -16.30 12.98
CA GLY A 584 -24.00 -17.69 13.47
C GLY A 584 -25.41 -18.27 13.38
N LYS A 585 -26.41 -17.47 13.02
CA LYS A 585 -27.81 -17.89 12.86
C LYS A 585 -28.26 -17.91 11.39
N ILE A 586 -27.34 -17.72 10.45
CA ILE A 586 -27.67 -17.78 9.02
C ILE A 586 -28.07 -19.20 8.61
N ASN A 587 -29.18 -19.32 7.90
CA ASN A 587 -29.65 -20.57 7.30
C ASN A 587 -29.25 -20.63 5.82
N LEU A 588 -27.96 -20.85 5.55
CA LEU A 588 -27.42 -20.95 4.18
C LEU A 588 -28.11 -22.04 3.36
N LYS A 589 -28.58 -23.12 4.01
CA LYS A 589 -29.29 -24.20 3.33
C LYS A 589 -30.62 -23.71 2.76
N ALA A 590 -31.43 -23.01 3.56
CA ALA A 590 -32.71 -22.47 3.11
C ALA A 590 -32.53 -21.42 2.01
N LEU A 591 -31.54 -20.52 2.14
CA LEU A 591 -31.21 -19.53 1.11
C LEU A 591 -30.86 -20.21 -0.22
N LYS A 592 -29.98 -21.22 -0.19
CA LYS A 592 -29.63 -22.00 -1.39
C LYS A 592 -30.81 -22.77 -1.97
N SER A 593 -31.64 -23.38 -1.11
CA SER A 593 -32.85 -24.09 -1.56
C SER A 593 -33.86 -23.17 -2.23
N ALA A 594 -33.86 -21.89 -1.89
CA ALA A 594 -34.65 -20.87 -2.56
C ALA A 594 -33.96 -20.25 -3.79
N GLY A 595 -32.79 -20.77 -4.19
CA GLY A 595 -32.07 -20.33 -5.39
C GLY A 595 -31.18 -19.10 -5.18
N LEU A 596 -31.02 -18.62 -3.94
CA LEU A 596 -30.18 -17.46 -3.67
C LEU A 596 -28.69 -17.82 -3.70
N THR A 597 -27.94 -16.91 -4.27
CA THR A 597 -26.49 -16.95 -4.41
C THR A 597 -25.80 -16.03 -3.40
N LEU A 598 -24.48 -16.11 -3.35
CA LEU A 598 -23.67 -15.17 -2.57
C LEU A 598 -23.81 -13.73 -3.08
N ASP A 599 -24.03 -13.55 -4.37
CA ASP A 599 -24.16 -12.22 -4.98
C ASP A 599 -25.50 -11.57 -4.58
N ASP A 600 -26.57 -12.36 -4.37
CA ASP A 600 -27.84 -11.86 -3.82
C ASP A 600 -27.69 -11.34 -2.38
N LEU A 601 -26.86 -12.02 -1.57
CA LEU A 601 -26.52 -11.54 -0.22
C LEU A 601 -25.68 -10.27 -0.25
N MET A 602 -24.78 -10.13 -1.23
CA MET A 602 -23.99 -8.91 -1.43
C MET A 602 -24.87 -7.74 -1.91
N HIS A 603 -25.82 -8.00 -2.79
CA HIS A 603 -26.80 -7.01 -3.21
C HIS A 603 -27.65 -6.52 -2.02
N ASN A 604 -28.16 -7.44 -1.19
CA ASN A 604 -28.87 -7.07 0.05
C ASN A 604 -27.98 -6.24 0.99
N TYR A 605 -26.72 -6.62 1.16
CA TYR A 605 -25.75 -5.87 1.96
C TYR A 605 -25.56 -4.43 1.47
N LEU A 606 -25.41 -4.24 0.16
CA LEU A 606 -25.29 -2.90 -0.43
C LEU A 606 -26.59 -2.10 -0.26
N MET A 607 -27.74 -2.72 -0.50
CA MET A 607 -29.05 -2.08 -0.34
C MET A 607 -29.25 -1.57 1.10
N ILE A 608 -29.01 -2.40 2.11
CA ILE A 608 -29.16 -1.95 3.52
C ILE A 608 -28.12 -0.88 3.89
N THR A 609 -26.91 -0.96 3.32
CA THR A 609 -25.86 0.05 3.53
C THR A 609 -26.25 1.40 2.92
N GLU A 610 -26.82 1.40 1.72
CA GLU A 610 -27.34 2.63 1.11
C GLU A 610 -28.57 3.15 1.85
N PHE A 611 -29.45 2.27 2.35
CA PHE A 611 -30.57 2.69 3.21
C PHE A 611 -30.07 3.41 4.46
N LEU A 612 -29.02 2.90 5.11
CA LEU A 612 -28.40 3.57 6.25
C LEU A 612 -27.93 4.98 5.90
N TRP A 613 -27.15 5.14 4.83
CA TRP A 613 -26.49 6.42 4.54
C TRP A 613 -27.33 7.42 3.75
N GLN A 614 -28.37 6.97 3.05
CA GLN A 614 -29.30 7.85 2.33
C GLN A 614 -30.57 8.18 3.14
N VAL A 615 -30.98 7.31 4.07
CA VAL A 615 -32.26 7.44 4.78
C VAL A 615 -32.08 7.64 6.28
N ILE A 616 -31.38 6.72 6.97
CA ILE A 616 -31.24 6.79 8.43
C ILE A 616 -30.28 7.91 8.86
N GLU A 617 -29.14 8.05 8.17
CA GLU A 617 -28.06 8.96 8.53
C GLU A 617 -27.47 9.66 7.30
N GLN A 618 -28.08 10.79 6.96
CA GLN A 618 -27.73 11.61 5.79
C GLN A 618 -26.54 12.54 6.01
N ASP A 619 -26.00 12.64 7.22
CA ASP A 619 -24.76 13.39 7.44
C ASP A 619 -23.56 12.49 7.11
N ASP A 620 -22.80 12.96 6.12
CA ASP A 620 -21.70 12.23 5.52
C ASP A 620 -20.52 11.97 6.46
N ASN A 621 -20.42 12.75 7.55
CA ASN A 621 -19.34 12.63 8.53
C ASN A 621 -19.73 11.79 9.75
N ARG A 622 -20.96 11.27 9.78
CA ARG A 622 -21.45 10.43 10.87
C ARG A 622 -21.00 8.99 10.69
N LYS A 623 -20.90 8.31 11.83
CA LYS A 623 -20.36 6.96 11.96
C LYS A 623 -21.41 6.05 12.58
N GLY A 624 -21.38 4.76 12.21
CA GLY A 624 -22.27 3.72 12.75
C GLY A 624 -21.58 2.83 13.78
N ILE A 625 -22.39 2.18 14.60
CA ILE A 625 -21.97 1.11 15.52
C ILE A 625 -22.50 -0.23 14.98
N SER A 626 -21.63 -1.22 14.84
CA SER A 626 -22.01 -2.57 14.44
C SER A 626 -21.88 -3.53 15.62
N VAL A 627 -22.89 -4.36 15.87
CA VAL A 627 -22.91 -5.42 16.87
C VAL A 627 -23.04 -6.76 16.15
N LEU A 628 -21.94 -7.49 16.09
CA LEU A 628 -21.81 -8.80 15.45
C LEU A 628 -21.94 -9.89 16.51
N ASP A 629 -23.07 -10.59 16.50
CA ASP A 629 -23.32 -11.73 17.36
C ASP A 629 -22.87 -13.02 16.68
N VAL A 630 -21.73 -13.55 17.14
CA VAL A 630 -21.15 -14.76 16.55
C VAL A 630 -21.59 -16.04 17.24
N ASP A 631 -22.62 -15.99 18.10
CA ASP A 631 -23.20 -17.18 18.68
C ASP A 631 -23.75 -18.13 17.60
N GLY A 632 -23.30 -19.38 17.63
CA GLY A 632 -23.66 -20.39 16.64
C GLY A 632 -22.68 -20.55 15.48
N ILE A 633 -21.65 -19.70 15.34
CA ILE A 633 -20.60 -19.96 14.34
C ILE A 633 -19.72 -21.13 14.81
N GLY A 634 -19.57 -22.14 13.96
CA GLY A 634 -18.64 -23.26 14.14
C GLY A 634 -17.32 -23.08 13.39
N PHE A 635 -16.33 -23.93 13.68
CA PHE A 635 -15.03 -23.91 12.99
C PHE A 635 -15.15 -24.20 11.48
N SER A 636 -16.08 -25.06 11.07
CA SER A 636 -16.30 -25.42 9.66
C SER A 636 -16.84 -24.25 8.83
N ASP A 637 -17.56 -23.32 9.46
CA ASP A 637 -18.13 -22.14 8.79
C ASP A 637 -17.04 -21.13 8.39
N PHE A 638 -15.84 -21.26 8.98
CA PHE A 638 -14.68 -20.41 8.72
C PHE A 638 -13.74 -20.89 7.59
N ALA A 639 -14.16 -21.89 6.80
CA ALA A 639 -13.43 -22.38 5.64
C ALA A 639 -14.23 -22.31 4.32
N GLY A 640 -15.42 -21.69 4.32
CA GLY A 640 -16.36 -21.71 3.19
C GLY A 640 -16.93 -20.35 2.78
N GLU A 641 -18.08 -20.38 2.10
CA GLU A 641 -18.74 -19.21 1.49
C GLU A 641 -19.04 -18.06 2.47
N ALA A 642 -19.27 -18.35 3.75
CA ALA A 642 -19.49 -17.32 4.76
C ALA A 642 -18.25 -16.42 4.96
N VAL A 643 -17.04 -16.98 4.89
CA VAL A 643 -15.80 -16.19 4.95
C VAL A 643 -15.59 -15.39 3.67
N GLU A 644 -15.98 -15.94 2.52
CA GLU A 644 -15.95 -15.22 1.26
C GLU A 644 -16.90 -14.01 1.28
N TYR A 645 -18.13 -14.19 1.79
CA TYR A 645 -19.09 -13.11 2.01
C TYR A 645 -18.49 -11.99 2.87
N VAL A 646 -18.01 -12.34 4.06
CA VAL A 646 -17.42 -11.37 5.00
C VAL A 646 -16.23 -10.65 4.37
N ARG A 647 -15.39 -11.37 3.61
CA ARG A 647 -14.25 -10.77 2.90
C ARG A 647 -14.70 -9.78 1.83
N LYS A 648 -15.71 -10.13 1.02
CA LYS A 648 -16.28 -9.23 0.00
C LYS A 648 -16.89 -8.00 0.65
N ALA A 649 -17.73 -8.16 1.68
CA ALA A 649 -18.35 -7.06 2.42
C ALA A 649 -17.30 -6.12 3.06
N ALA A 650 -16.29 -6.69 3.73
CA ALA A 650 -15.20 -5.91 4.33
C ALA A 650 -14.37 -5.16 3.27
N SER A 651 -14.12 -5.78 2.10
CA SER A 651 -13.41 -5.13 1.00
C SER A 651 -14.21 -3.95 0.43
N VAL A 652 -15.52 -4.12 0.22
CA VAL A 652 -16.41 -3.08 -0.30
C VAL A 652 -16.52 -1.94 0.71
N SER A 653 -16.82 -2.24 1.98
CA SER A 653 -16.89 -1.25 3.06
C SER A 653 -15.56 -0.49 3.21
N GLY A 654 -14.46 -1.23 3.30
CA GLY A 654 -13.12 -0.69 3.48
C GLY A 654 -12.65 0.15 2.30
N LYS A 655 -13.12 -0.09 1.07
CA LYS A 655 -12.75 0.70 -0.11
C LYS A 655 -13.68 1.91 -0.30
N HIS A 656 -14.99 1.68 -0.31
CA HIS A 656 -16.00 2.63 -0.80
C HIS A 656 -16.79 3.37 0.29
N TYR A 657 -16.70 2.92 1.55
CA TYR A 657 -17.36 3.57 2.69
C TYR A 657 -16.34 3.99 3.77
N PRO A 658 -15.28 4.77 3.42
CA PRO A 658 -14.27 5.21 4.38
C PRO A 658 -14.86 5.97 5.55
N GLU A 659 -14.21 5.84 6.72
CA GLU A 659 -14.52 6.62 7.92
C GLU A 659 -15.97 6.53 8.41
N ARG A 660 -16.74 5.52 8.00
CA ARG A 660 -18.14 5.30 8.43
C ARG A 660 -18.28 4.44 9.69
N CYS A 661 -17.21 3.84 10.19
CA CYS A 661 -17.22 2.96 11.36
C CYS A 661 -16.80 3.70 12.64
N ALA A 662 -17.65 3.69 13.68
CA ALA A 662 -17.32 4.14 15.03
C ALA A 662 -16.74 2.99 15.86
N TYR A 663 -17.51 1.91 16.03
CA TYR A 663 -17.15 0.73 16.83
C TYR A 663 -17.75 -0.54 16.21
N ILE A 664 -17.01 -1.65 16.33
CA ILE A 664 -17.50 -3.00 15.98
C ILE A 664 -17.42 -3.87 17.23
N PHE A 665 -18.58 -4.22 17.80
CA PHE A 665 -18.66 -5.15 18.91
C PHE A 665 -18.83 -6.56 18.38
N VAL A 666 -17.88 -7.45 18.66
CA VAL A 666 -18.01 -8.88 18.37
C VAL A 666 -18.36 -9.59 19.67
N VAL A 667 -19.61 -10.04 19.79
CA VAL A 667 -20.19 -10.54 21.04
C VAL A 667 -20.49 -12.03 20.96
N ASN A 668 -20.67 -12.67 22.12
CA ASN A 668 -20.84 -14.13 22.26
C ASN A 668 -19.72 -14.96 21.61
N VAL A 669 -18.49 -14.43 21.60
CA VAL A 669 -17.37 -15.14 20.98
C VAL A 669 -17.06 -16.48 21.65
N PRO A 670 -16.87 -17.56 20.87
CA PRO A 670 -16.38 -18.82 21.40
C PRO A 670 -14.92 -18.70 21.87
N SER A 671 -14.47 -19.61 22.74
CA SER A 671 -13.11 -19.56 23.31
C SER A 671 -11.99 -19.61 22.26
N TRP A 672 -12.27 -20.20 21.10
CA TRP A 672 -11.34 -20.32 19.98
C TRP A 672 -11.35 -19.14 19.01
N PHE A 673 -12.29 -18.20 19.13
CA PHE A 673 -12.45 -17.09 18.18
C PHE A 673 -11.18 -16.23 18.02
N SER A 674 -10.38 -16.11 19.09
CA SER A 674 -9.11 -15.40 19.06
C SER A 674 -8.11 -15.97 18.04
N VAL A 675 -8.16 -17.28 17.76
CA VAL A 675 -7.33 -17.93 16.73
C VAL A 675 -7.71 -17.40 15.35
N ILE A 676 -9.01 -17.31 15.07
CA ILE A 676 -9.53 -16.85 13.78
C ILE A 676 -9.30 -15.36 13.60
N TRP A 677 -9.55 -14.56 14.64
CA TRP A 677 -9.22 -13.14 14.63
C TRP A 677 -7.74 -12.92 14.29
N ASN A 678 -6.84 -13.75 14.81
CA ASN A 678 -5.41 -13.66 14.47
C ASN A 678 -5.10 -13.97 13.00
N THR A 679 -5.92 -14.78 12.32
CA THR A 679 -5.82 -15.07 10.89
C THR A 679 -6.39 -13.95 10.02
N VAL A 680 -7.54 -13.37 10.41
CA VAL A 680 -8.24 -12.37 9.58
C VAL A 680 -7.85 -10.92 9.86
N LYS A 681 -7.28 -10.60 11.04
CA LYS A 681 -6.91 -9.22 11.42
C LYS A 681 -5.93 -8.54 10.47
N GLY A 682 -5.11 -9.32 9.75
CA GLY A 682 -4.17 -8.80 8.75
C GLY A 682 -4.86 -8.36 7.44
N MET A 683 -6.14 -8.71 7.27
CA MET A 683 -6.98 -8.32 6.14
C MET A 683 -7.82 -7.07 6.45
N VAL A 684 -7.83 -6.62 7.71
CA VAL A 684 -8.55 -5.44 8.18
C VAL A 684 -7.54 -4.32 8.37
N ASP A 685 -7.85 -3.12 7.86
CA ASP A 685 -6.99 -1.95 8.01
C ASP A 685 -6.77 -1.61 9.49
N ASP A 686 -5.66 -0.94 9.80
CA ASP A 686 -5.25 -0.69 11.18
C ASP A 686 -6.28 0.15 11.96
N VAL A 687 -6.96 1.10 11.30
CA VAL A 687 -7.94 2.00 11.92
C VAL A 687 -9.20 1.23 12.30
N THR A 688 -9.68 0.34 11.44
CA THR A 688 -10.83 -0.53 11.75
C THR A 688 -10.46 -1.54 12.84
N ARG A 689 -9.24 -2.08 12.83
CA ARG A 689 -8.77 -3.04 13.85
C ARG A 689 -8.79 -2.46 15.26
N GLU A 690 -8.42 -1.19 15.41
CA GLU A 690 -8.46 -0.47 16.70
C GLU A 690 -9.89 -0.24 17.22
N LYS A 691 -10.90 -0.25 16.33
CA LYS A 691 -12.32 -0.05 16.66
C LYS A 691 -13.06 -1.36 16.98
N VAL A 692 -12.43 -2.53 16.79
CA VAL A 692 -13.03 -3.83 17.08
C VAL A 692 -12.90 -4.18 18.57
N ILE A 693 -14.03 -4.41 19.22
CA ILE A 693 -14.14 -4.78 20.63
C ILE A 693 -14.70 -6.20 20.71
N ILE A 694 -13.85 -7.16 21.08
CA ILE A 694 -14.22 -8.57 21.21
C ILE A 694 -14.64 -8.84 22.66
N VAL A 695 -15.89 -9.27 22.86
CA VAL A 695 -16.48 -9.43 24.19
C VAL A 695 -17.06 -10.83 24.39
N ARG A 696 -16.70 -11.45 25.52
CA ARG A 696 -17.18 -12.78 25.92
C ARG A 696 -17.93 -12.72 27.25
N GLY A 697 -19.12 -13.31 27.26
CA GLY A 697 -19.96 -13.47 28.44
C GLY A 697 -20.98 -12.33 28.63
N LYS A 698 -22.22 -12.71 28.97
CA LYS A 698 -23.39 -11.81 28.98
C LYS A 698 -23.17 -10.51 29.77
N LYS A 699 -22.61 -10.59 30.97
CA LYS A 699 -22.35 -9.42 31.82
C LYS A 699 -21.41 -8.42 31.14
N LYS A 700 -20.30 -8.90 30.57
CA LYS A 700 -19.31 -8.06 29.88
C LYS A 700 -19.85 -7.48 28.59
N ILE A 701 -20.69 -8.24 27.87
CA ILE A 701 -21.37 -7.76 26.66
C ILE A 701 -22.25 -6.56 27.01
N PHE A 702 -23.10 -6.69 28.03
CA PHE A 702 -23.92 -5.59 28.51
C PHE A 702 -23.07 -4.37 28.93
N GLU A 703 -22.03 -4.59 29.76
CA GLU A 703 -21.11 -3.52 30.18
C GLU A 703 -20.52 -2.77 28.97
N ALA A 704 -19.92 -3.50 28.03
CA ALA A 704 -19.28 -2.93 26.84
C ALA A 704 -20.27 -2.18 25.93
N LEU A 705 -21.47 -2.73 25.68
CA LEU A 705 -22.48 -2.05 24.88
C LEU A 705 -23.02 -0.81 25.61
N SER A 706 -23.26 -0.90 26.92
CA SER A 706 -23.80 0.20 27.73
C SER A 706 -22.84 1.39 27.86
N GLU A 707 -21.55 1.22 27.58
CA GLU A 707 -20.59 2.33 27.49
C GLU A 707 -20.90 3.25 26.32
N ARG A 708 -21.42 2.71 25.21
CA ARG A 708 -21.61 3.43 23.94
C ARG A 708 -23.07 3.54 23.48
N ILE A 709 -23.97 2.70 23.97
CA ILE A 709 -25.38 2.67 23.61
C ILE A 709 -26.21 2.90 24.89
N PRO A 710 -27.25 3.78 24.87
CA PRO A 710 -28.18 3.92 25.98
C PRO A 710 -28.85 2.57 26.32
N VAL A 711 -29.07 2.28 27.60
CA VAL A 711 -29.58 0.98 28.06
C VAL A 711 -30.98 0.68 27.54
N GLU A 712 -31.79 1.72 27.38
CA GLU A 712 -33.11 1.76 26.74
C GLU A 712 -33.11 1.51 25.23
N ASN A 713 -31.93 1.62 24.61
CA ASN A 713 -31.73 1.32 23.20
C ASN A 713 -31.11 -0.05 22.97
N ILE A 714 -30.53 -0.68 24.00
CA ILE A 714 -29.96 -2.03 23.89
C ILE A 714 -31.10 -3.07 23.95
N PRO A 715 -31.17 -4.05 23.02
CA PRO A 715 -32.12 -5.15 23.10
C PRO A 715 -31.99 -5.98 24.38
N VAL A 716 -33.11 -6.51 24.88
CA VAL A 716 -33.15 -7.35 26.11
C VAL A 716 -32.19 -8.55 26.06
N GLU A 717 -31.97 -9.13 24.87
CA GLU A 717 -31.04 -10.25 24.67
C GLU A 717 -29.57 -9.92 24.99
N TYR A 718 -29.21 -8.64 24.93
CA TYR A 718 -27.88 -8.12 25.28
C TYR A 718 -27.84 -7.43 26.65
N GLY A 719 -28.90 -7.59 27.46
CA GLY A 719 -28.99 -7.08 28.83
C GLY A 719 -29.61 -5.69 28.97
N GLY A 720 -30.09 -5.09 27.87
CA GLY A 720 -30.78 -3.80 27.89
C GLY A 720 -32.27 -3.91 28.20
N THR A 721 -33.03 -2.87 27.86
CA THR A 721 -34.49 -2.80 28.10
C THR A 721 -35.32 -2.59 26.85
N SER A 722 -34.70 -2.54 25.66
CA SER A 722 -35.44 -2.41 24.41
C SER A 722 -36.01 -3.76 23.95
N ASP A 723 -37.21 -3.71 23.38
CA ASP A 723 -37.93 -4.86 22.80
C ASP A 723 -37.35 -5.38 21.46
N GLY A 724 -36.30 -4.74 20.93
CA GLY A 724 -35.66 -5.11 19.66
C GLY A 724 -36.41 -4.63 18.40
N LYS A 725 -37.42 -3.75 18.53
CA LYS A 725 -38.10 -3.13 17.39
C LYS A 725 -37.68 -1.68 17.21
N SER A 726 -37.60 -1.23 15.96
CA SER A 726 -37.17 0.13 15.64
C SER A 726 -37.99 0.72 14.47
N PRO A 727 -38.30 2.03 14.52
CA PRO A 727 -38.92 2.72 13.39
C PRO A 727 -38.07 2.66 12.12
N GLU A 728 -36.74 2.62 12.26
CA GLU A 728 -35.81 2.49 11.14
C GLU A 728 -35.99 1.17 10.39
N GLU A 729 -36.16 0.07 11.12
CA GLU A 729 -36.39 -1.25 10.55
C GLU A 729 -37.78 -1.36 9.91
N ASP A 730 -38.82 -0.84 10.58
CA ASP A 730 -40.18 -0.77 10.03
C ASP A 730 -40.21 0.03 8.71
N LEU A 731 -39.44 1.13 8.63
CA LEU A 731 -39.30 1.92 7.41
C LEU A 731 -38.61 1.15 6.29
N LEU A 732 -37.57 0.36 6.59
CA LEU A 732 -36.90 -0.49 5.61
C LEU A 732 -37.86 -1.53 5.02
N PHE A 733 -38.64 -2.21 5.88
CA PHE A 733 -39.65 -3.17 5.43
C PHE A 733 -40.72 -2.52 4.55
N ASN A 734 -41.23 -1.34 4.95
CA ASN A 734 -42.21 -0.59 4.16
C ASN A 734 -41.65 -0.15 2.80
N LEU A 735 -40.39 0.28 2.76
CA LEU A 735 -39.71 0.63 1.51
C LEU A 735 -39.58 -0.57 0.59
N MET A 736 -39.07 -1.69 1.11
CA MET A 736 -38.89 -2.90 0.29
C MET A 736 -40.23 -3.46 -0.19
N ALA A 737 -41.28 -3.41 0.64
CA ALA A 737 -42.63 -3.78 0.22
C ALA A 737 -43.14 -2.88 -0.92
N TYR A 738 -42.92 -1.56 -0.82
CA TYR A 738 -43.29 -0.60 -1.87
C TYR A 738 -42.55 -0.88 -3.18
N VAL A 739 -41.22 -0.98 -3.15
CA VAL A 739 -40.40 -1.13 -4.36
C VAL A 739 -40.61 -2.51 -5.01
N ASN A 740 -40.90 -3.55 -4.22
CA ASN A 740 -41.25 -4.87 -4.73
C ASN A 740 -42.69 -4.99 -5.24
N ASN A 741 -43.55 -4.00 -4.98
CA ASN A 741 -45.00 -4.06 -5.21
C ASN A 741 -45.67 -5.24 -4.47
N ASP A 742 -45.30 -5.43 -3.21
CA ASP A 742 -45.87 -6.48 -2.37
C ASP A 742 -47.34 -6.17 -1.99
N ASP A 743 -48.13 -7.23 -1.75
CA ASP A 743 -49.49 -7.08 -1.23
C ASP A 743 -49.47 -6.37 0.14
N GLY A 744 -50.25 -5.29 0.27
CA GLY A 744 -50.32 -4.47 1.48
C GLY A 744 -49.19 -3.43 1.60
N ALA A 745 -48.39 -3.23 0.55
CA ALA A 745 -47.38 -2.18 0.52
C ALA A 745 -47.99 -0.76 0.67
N PRO A 746 -47.22 0.21 1.20
CA PRO A 746 -47.63 1.61 1.23
C PRO A 746 -48.05 2.13 -0.15
N ALA A 747 -49.05 3.03 -0.21
CA ALA A 747 -49.52 3.59 -1.48
C ALA A 747 -48.52 4.56 -2.15
N THR A 748 -47.59 5.10 -1.37
CA THR A 748 -46.58 6.09 -1.81
C THR A 748 -45.21 5.69 -1.31
N ASN A 749 -44.16 6.13 -2.01
CA ASN A 749 -42.78 5.85 -1.62
C ASN A 749 -42.50 6.44 -0.20
N PRO A 750 -42.19 5.60 0.80
CA PRO A 750 -42.07 6.05 2.18
C PRO A 750 -40.83 6.90 2.47
N ILE A 751 -39.84 6.91 1.57
CA ILE A 751 -38.61 7.71 1.73
C ILE A 751 -38.55 8.93 0.81
N GLU A 752 -39.56 9.16 -0.04
CA GLU A 752 -39.52 10.21 -1.06
C GLU A 752 -39.29 11.61 -0.46
N GLU A 753 -40.02 11.95 0.60
CA GLU A 753 -39.87 13.21 1.31
C GLU A 753 -38.55 13.34 2.07
N ILE A 754 -37.94 12.20 2.46
CA ILE A 754 -36.63 12.16 3.12
C ILE A 754 -35.53 12.49 2.11
N LEU A 755 -35.62 11.93 0.90
CA LEU A 755 -34.66 12.18 -0.18
C LEU A 755 -34.81 13.59 -0.77
N LYS A 756 -36.03 14.15 -0.86
CA LYS A 756 -36.26 15.52 -1.33
C LYS A 756 -35.58 16.60 -0.47
N LYS A 757 -35.46 16.37 0.85
CA LYS A 757 -34.90 17.35 1.79
C LYS A 757 -33.38 17.52 1.69
N LYS A 758 -32.66 16.52 1.16
CA LYS A 758 -31.21 16.56 0.88
C LYS A 758 -30.92 15.68 -0.36
N PRO A 759 -30.83 16.26 -1.56
CA PRO A 759 -30.70 15.50 -2.81
C PRO A 759 -29.28 15.01 -3.12
N ILE A 760 -28.33 15.11 -2.18
CA ILE A 760 -26.94 14.73 -2.43
C ILE A 760 -26.86 13.20 -2.40
N LYS A 761 -27.01 12.57 -3.57
CA LYS A 761 -26.58 11.20 -3.81
C LYS A 761 -25.04 11.20 -3.80
N HIS A 762 -24.44 10.22 -3.12
CA HIS A 762 -23.01 10.20 -2.81
C HIS A 762 -22.10 10.03 -4.03
#